data_AF-A0A498K111-F1
#
_entry.id   AF-A0A498K111-F1
#
_cell.length_a   1.000
_cell.length_b   1.000
_cell.length_c   1.000
_cell.angle_alpha   90.00
_cell.angle_beta   90.00
_cell.angle_gamma   90.00
#
_symmetry.space_group_name_H-M   'P 1'
#
loop_
_entity.id
_entity.type
_entity.pdbx_description
1 polymer ?
#
loop_
_entity_poly.entity_id
_entity_poly.type
_entity_poly.pdbx_seq_one_letter_code
_entity_poly.pdbx_strand_id
1 'polypeptide(L)'
;MKDTDPSFPMESSAVAARSSSSAALTTTLSNSIQALGRGFDVTSDIRLLYCKGAPGSRLVILEEDQGKDLVLSDGVVVPNVPIDVECAPGKRSIDRIHVCSFHEMAEYFNKKSDVSGSIPLGSFNAMFNFTGSWQVDAAATKSLAMIGYFIPLYKVKLEKDNLVLHEEIKRAVPYSWDPAALASFIESYGTHIVISATIGGRDVFYIRQHKSSPLSAGDIENYVKDIGDHRFVDSKNQSNPGPLKYKDKDVTVIFRRRGGDDLEQSHSKWAETVQLAPDVINMTFTPIVSLLEGVPGIKHLSHKPPIEDLQYFLDFQIAQVWAPEQNNLQRKEPVCSSLQFSLMGPKLYISPDQVTVGRKPVTGLRLNLEGSKQNRLAIHLQHLVSLPKILQPHWDVHMAIGAPKWQGPEEQDSRWFEPIKWKNFSHVSTAPIEHVETSIGDLSGVHIVTGAQLGVWDFGAKNVLHLKLLFSKVPGCTIRRSVWDHTPATPSSALKTDGSSSSHLNNRSSDDKKEKLAKLVDLTEMSKGPQDIPGHWLVTGAKLGVDKGKIVLRQNMHQHSNKLRGIMDITNGRYATSNKSQSPSVSKSYIYEPQFTLASHPFSKIHTSVLFSTRERSLQSLYLVMEKLELVEGKVDWKGRSAVKYKHGGMKTAVLILGTFAFENMATLALAVNLVTYFNRVMHFELADAANQLTNYMGTGYILSILMAILADTFFGRFKTLLISGCFEFVGLALMTVQAHYPKLTPPVCNVFDPTAKCEKVEGGNAALLFIALYIMAAGASGLKATLPSHGADQFDESDPREARQMSSFFNFLLLAVCLGGVVSLTLIVWVQDNKGWDWGFGISTIAMFLGVVIFFAGLPLYRIQVIGGTSAIVELIQVYVAAIRNKNLSLPEDPAELYEISKDKEAALEQEFLPHRPIFRFLDKASIRRGQVDEQQPPNPWKLCRVTQVENAKIILGMVPIFCCTIIMTLCLAQLQTFSIQQGLTMDTSITKHFKIPPASLPIIPIVFLAIIIPVYDSVFVPIASKFTGIPSGITHLQRIGVGLVLSCVSMGVAGIMEVKRKDVAREHNMLLARPVVQPLPISTFWLSFQYFIFGIADMFTYVGLLEFFYSESPKGLKSISTCFLWSSMALGYFFSTILVKIVNNATKGVTKSGGWLAGNNINLNHLNLFYWLLSLMSLINFFIYVFVAKRYKYRPGSPMLVSKEKKKEIEVNEF
;
A
#
# COMPACT_ATOMS: atom_id res chain seq x y z
N MET A 1 77.06 -26.76 35.68
CA MET A 1 78.46 -26.38 35.43
C MET A 1 78.44 -25.28 34.39
N LYS A 2 79.05 -24.12 34.72
CA LYS A 2 79.36 -22.95 33.88
C LYS A 2 78.22 -21.99 33.48
N ASP A 3 78.20 -20.85 34.20
CA ASP A 3 78.52 -19.49 33.73
C ASP A 3 78.15 -19.07 32.31
N THR A 4 77.45 -17.94 32.21
CA THR A 4 77.94 -16.70 31.54
C THR A 4 76.97 -15.53 31.76
N ASP A 5 77.45 -14.46 32.39
CA ASP A 5 76.96 -13.07 32.24
C ASP A 5 77.26 -12.57 30.81
N PRO A 6 76.58 -11.54 30.21
CA PRO A 6 76.56 -10.19 30.78
C PRO A 6 75.38 -9.24 30.40
N SER A 7 75.49 -8.04 30.98
CA SER A 7 74.78 -6.75 30.90
C SER A 7 74.43 -6.11 29.53
N PHE A 8 73.21 -5.49 29.50
CA PHE A 8 72.68 -4.30 28.76
C PHE A 8 72.51 -4.33 27.21
N PRO A 9 71.51 -3.62 26.59
CA PRO A 9 71.00 -2.31 27.00
C PRO A 9 69.47 -2.11 27.10
N MET A 10 69.01 -1.51 28.20
CA MET A 10 67.70 -0.88 28.35
C MET A 10 67.56 0.47 27.61
N GLU A 11 68.61 0.94 26.93
CA GLU A 11 68.63 2.26 26.26
C GLU A 11 67.97 2.29 24.87
N SER A 12 67.93 1.18 24.10
CA SER A 12 67.43 1.25 22.72
C SER A 12 65.90 1.41 22.62
N SER A 13 65.15 0.89 23.60
CA SER A 13 63.69 1.04 23.68
C SER A 13 63.26 2.47 24.05
N ALA A 14 64.01 3.13 24.94
CA ALA A 14 63.75 4.52 25.32
C ALA A 14 64.10 5.52 24.20
N VAL A 15 65.12 5.22 23.37
CA VAL A 15 65.49 6.05 22.21
C VAL A 15 64.48 5.92 21.07
N ALA A 16 63.95 4.71 20.82
CA ALA A 16 62.91 4.49 19.81
C ALA A 16 61.54 5.13 20.18
N ALA A 17 61.19 5.16 21.47
CA ALA A 17 59.98 5.85 21.96
C ALA A 17 60.13 7.38 21.97
N ARG A 18 61.34 7.91 22.20
CA ARG A 18 61.64 9.36 22.11
C ARG A 18 61.71 9.88 20.67
N SER A 19 62.14 9.05 19.70
CA SER A 19 62.18 9.45 18.29
C SER A 19 60.80 9.49 17.65
N SER A 20 59.89 8.56 18.02
CA SER A 20 58.51 8.55 17.52
C SER A 20 57.65 9.66 18.13
N SER A 21 57.86 10.00 19.41
CA SER A 21 57.14 11.11 20.07
C SER A 21 57.49 12.48 19.49
N SER A 22 58.78 12.71 19.20
CA SER A 22 59.27 13.92 18.55
C SER A 22 58.67 14.10 17.15
N ALA A 23 58.55 13.03 16.36
CA ALA A 23 57.98 13.08 15.02
C ALA A 23 56.48 13.44 15.00
N ALA A 24 55.69 12.87 15.92
CA ALA A 24 54.26 13.16 16.04
C ALA A 24 54.01 14.61 16.47
N LEU A 25 54.73 15.10 17.49
CA LEU A 25 54.65 16.49 17.94
C LEU A 25 55.06 17.47 16.82
N THR A 26 56.16 17.20 16.12
CA THR A 26 56.64 18.02 14.98
C THR A 26 55.58 18.12 13.89
N THR A 27 54.94 16.99 13.55
CA THR A 27 53.90 16.93 12.52
C THR A 27 52.67 17.73 12.92
N THR A 28 52.15 17.55 14.14
CA THR A 28 50.99 18.29 14.63
C THR A 28 51.26 19.79 14.73
N LEU A 29 52.47 20.18 15.17
CA LEU A 29 52.85 21.59 15.27
C LEU A 29 52.95 22.23 13.87
N SER A 30 53.60 21.56 12.91
CA SER A 30 53.71 22.02 11.53
C SER A 30 52.33 22.20 10.88
N ASN A 31 51.44 21.21 11.01
CA ASN A 31 50.06 21.30 10.50
C ASN A 31 49.26 22.43 11.16
N SER A 32 49.48 22.69 12.46
CA SER A 32 48.81 23.77 13.19
C SER A 32 49.30 25.15 12.73
N ILE A 33 50.60 25.31 12.46
CA ILE A 33 51.19 26.55 11.92
C ILE A 33 50.70 26.81 10.50
N GLN A 34 50.58 25.77 9.67
CA GLN A 34 50.02 25.87 8.31
C GLN A 34 48.52 26.20 8.31
N ALA A 35 47.81 25.97 9.41
CA ALA A 35 46.41 26.34 9.56
C ALA A 35 46.20 27.82 9.91
N LEU A 36 47.18 28.49 10.52
CA LEU A 36 47.09 29.91 10.86
C LEU A 36 46.93 30.76 9.60
N GLY A 37 45.97 31.69 9.64
CA GLY A 37 45.64 32.57 8.52
C GLY A 37 44.75 31.94 7.45
N ARG A 38 44.31 30.68 7.61
CA ARG A 38 43.36 30.03 6.69
C ARG A 38 41.92 30.30 7.07
N GLY A 39 41.05 30.21 6.06
CA GLY A 39 39.62 30.27 6.23
C GLY A 39 39.07 29.10 7.04
N PHE A 40 38.04 29.35 7.83
CA PHE A 40 37.40 28.36 8.68
C PHE A 40 35.91 28.65 8.79
N ASP A 41 35.10 27.58 8.83
CA ASP A 41 33.69 27.69 9.13
C ASP A 41 33.45 27.33 10.59
N VAL A 42 33.13 28.34 11.41
CA VAL A 42 32.90 28.17 12.85
C VAL A 42 31.68 27.30 13.20
N THR A 43 30.86 26.94 12.21
CA THR A 43 29.80 25.94 12.36
C THR A 43 30.33 24.49 12.33
N SER A 44 31.61 24.29 12.02
CA SER A 44 32.30 23.00 12.03
C SER A 44 33.04 22.74 13.35
N ASP A 45 33.48 21.49 13.56
CA ASP A 45 34.32 21.09 14.70
C ASP A 45 35.77 21.60 14.53
N ILE A 46 36.53 21.77 15.61
CA ILE A 46 37.89 22.35 15.65
C ILE A 46 38.99 21.40 15.10
N ARG A 47 38.67 20.54 14.14
CA ARG A 47 39.66 19.68 13.46
C ARG A 47 40.29 20.45 12.31
N LEU A 48 41.61 20.29 12.15
CA LEU A 48 42.37 20.95 11.09
C LEU A 48 41.84 20.62 9.68
N LEU A 49 41.17 19.48 9.51
CA LEU A 49 40.54 19.07 8.25
C LEU A 49 39.44 20.03 7.75
N TYR A 50 38.86 20.85 8.64
CA TYR A 50 37.82 21.83 8.28
C TYR A 50 38.39 23.19 7.86
N CYS A 51 39.73 23.36 7.88
CA CYS A 51 40.36 24.56 7.33
C CYS A 51 40.18 24.60 5.80
N LYS A 52 39.87 25.78 5.26
CA LYS A 52 39.64 26.01 3.83
C LYS A 52 40.94 26.23 3.07
N GLY A 53 40.91 25.89 1.77
CA GLY A 53 42.08 25.94 0.89
C GLY A 53 43.09 24.81 1.10
N ALA A 54 44.19 24.81 0.36
CA ALA A 54 45.28 23.85 0.55
C ALA A 54 46.15 24.21 1.78
N PRO A 55 46.93 23.28 2.35
CA PRO A 55 47.93 23.62 3.36
C PRO A 55 48.86 24.72 2.82
N GLY A 56 48.95 25.86 3.51
CA GLY A 56 49.71 27.04 3.07
C GLY A 56 48.94 28.11 2.28
N SER A 57 47.68 27.86 1.85
CA SER A 57 46.88 28.90 1.16
C SER A 57 46.23 29.86 2.17
N ARG A 58 46.99 30.83 2.67
CA ARG A 58 46.53 31.81 3.66
C ARG A 58 45.63 32.86 3.03
N LEU A 59 44.64 33.32 3.79
CA LEU A 59 43.76 34.43 3.39
C LEU A 59 44.36 35.79 3.73
N VAL A 60 45.29 35.81 4.68
CA VAL A 60 45.95 37.00 5.21
C VAL A 60 47.40 37.04 4.76
N ILE A 61 47.89 38.25 4.49
CA ILE A 61 49.27 38.50 4.09
C ILE A 61 50.18 38.41 5.32
N LEU A 62 51.03 37.38 5.33
CA LEU A 62 52.13 37.20 6.30
C LEU A 62 53.47 37.38 5.59
N GLU A 63 54.51 37.76 6.33
CA GLU A 63 55.87 37.88 5.79
C GLU A 63 56.53 36.50 5.70
N GLU A 64 56.36 35.82 4.57
CA GLU A 64 56.86 34.46 4.34
C GLU A 64 58.33 34.41 3.89
N ASP A 65 58.86 35.53 3.38
CA ASP A 65 60.21 35.65 2.84
C ASP A 65 61.31 35.62 3.93
N GLN A 66 60.92 35.72 5.20
CA GLN A 66 61.80 35.68 6.38
C GLN A 66 61.29 34.61 7.37
N GLY A 67 61.55 33.33 7.09
CA GLY A 67 61.24 32.23 8.00
C GLY A 67 62.28 32.08 9.11
N LYS A 68 61.83 31.86 10.36
CA LYS A 68 62.65 31.48 11.50
C LYS A 68 62.45 29.99 11.82
N ASP A 69 63.50 29.30 12.24
CA ASP A 69 63.37 27.96 12.78
C ASP A 69 62.87 28.04 14.23
N LEU A 70 61.72 27.42 14.50
CA LEU A 70 61.13 27.41 15.83
C LEU A 70 61.74 26.26 16.64
N VAL A 71 62.63 26.60 17.58
CA VAL A 71 63.27 25.65 18.50
C VAL A 71 62.47 25.58 19.80
N LEU A 72 61.95 24.39 20.12
CA LEU A 72 61.19 24.13 21.35
C LEU A 72 62.07 23.55 22.45
N SER A 73 61.63 23.68 23.71
CA SER A 73 62.35 23.27 24.93
C SER A 73 62.76 21.78 24.96
N ASP A 74 62.11 20.93 24.16
CA ASP A 74 62.31 19.48 24.10
C ASP A 74 63.26 19.02 22.97
N GLY A 75 63.96 19.95 22.30
CA GLY A 75 64.90 19.64 21.20
C GLY A 75 64.22 19.42 19.84
N VAL A 76 62.93 19.74 19.72
CA VAL A 76 62.15 19.71 18.48
C VAL A 76 62.35 21.02 17.71
N VAL A 77 62.73 20.92 16.43
CA VAL A 77 62.89 22.07 15.53
C VAL A 77 61.84 22.00 14.42
N VAL A 78 61.03 23.05 14.27
CA VAL A 78 60.13 23.21 13.13
C VAL A 78 60.71 24.25 12.18
N PRO A 79 61.12 23.87 10.96
CA PRO A 79 61.79 24.79 10.05
C PRO A 79 60.81 25.72 9.34
N ASN A 80 61.29 26.88 8.89
CA ASN A 80 60.56 27.84 8.05
C ASN A 80 59.22 28.34 8.63
N VAL A 81 59.19 28.66 9.93
CA VAL A 81 58.01 29.27 10.57
C VAL A 81 58.02 30.78 10.30
N PRO A 82 56.91 31.39 9.86
CA PRO A 82 56.85 32.85 9.65
C PRO A 82 57.17 33.63 10.93
N ILE A 83 57.81 34.80 10.81
CA ILE A 83 58.12 35.66 11.96
C ILE A 83 56.85 36.03 12.74
N ASP A 84 55.74 36.28 12.03
CA ASP A 84 54.41 36.63 12.56
C ASP A 84 53.75 35.55 13.43
N VAL A 85 54.37 34.37 13.58
CA VAL A 85 53.87 33.27 14.43
C VAL A 85 54.64 33.24 15.74
N GLU A 86 53.90 33.35 16.84
CA GLU A 86 54.36 33.14 18.20
C GLU A 86 53.98 31.72 18.66
N CYS A 87 54.88 31.05 19.38
CA CYS A 87 54.61 29.78 20.02
C CYS A 87 54.90 29.89 21.51
N ALA A 88 53.88 29.66 22.35
CA ALA A 88 53.99 29.70 23.79
C ALA A 88 53.72 28.31 24.41
N PRO A 89 54.45 27.88 25.44
CA PRO A 89 54.15 26.64 26.15
C PRO A 89 52.79 26.73 26.87
N GLY A 90 52.05 25.63 26.88
CA GLY A 90 50.75 25.52 27.54
C GLY A 90 50.87 25.21 29.04
N LYS A 91 49.90 25.68 29.83
CA LYS A 91 49.76 25.32 31.25
C LYS A 91 48.56 24.40 31.46
N ARG A 92 48.76 23.30 32.20
CA ARG A 92 47.68 22.37 32.58
C ARG A 92 46.57 23.11 33.32
N SER A 93 45.31 22.87 32.95
CA SER A 93 44.13 23.45 33.61
C SER A 93 43.04 22.40 33.80
N ILE A 94 42.17 22.67 34.79
CA ILE A 94 40.94 21.92 35.03
C ILE A 94 39.80 22.91 34.85
N ASP A 95 38.93 22.66 33.87
CA ASP A 95 37.79 23.52 33.62
C ASP A 95 36.54 22.81 34.18
N ARG A 96 35.83 23.49 35.08
CA ARG A 96 34.57 23.03 35.67
C ARG A 96 33.49 24.07 35.42
N ILE A 97 32.41 23.68 34.77
CA ILE A 97 31.22 24.50 34.60
C ILE A 97 30.07 23.81 35.31
N HIS A 98 29.55 24.52 36.31
CA HIS A 98 28.37 24.11 37.07
C HIS A 98 27.14 24.07 36.17
N VAL A 99 26.04 23.51 36.69
CA VAL A 99 24.81 23.34 35.94
C VAL A 99 24.31 24.70 35.45
N CYS A 100 24.30 24.90 34.14
CA CYS A 100 23.91 26.15 33.50
C CYS A 100 22.94 25.92 32.33
N SER A 101 22.39 27.01 31.82
CA SER A 101 21.49 26.99 30.67
C SER A 101 22.24 26.71 29.36
N PHE A 102 21.49 26.33 28.32
CA PHE A 102 22.03 26.15 26.97
C PHE A 102 22.80 27.38 26.48
N HIS A 103 22.27 28.58 26.73
CA HIS A 103 22.85 29.84 26.26
C HIS A 103 24.15 30.20 26.99
N GLU A 104 24.19 30.03 28.31
CA GLU A 104 25.39 30.30 29.11
C GLU A 104 26.55 29.37 28.72
N MET A 105 26.24 28.08 28.45
CA MET A 105 27.24 27.13 27.97
C MET A 105 27.72 27.45 26.56
N ALA A 106 26.82 27.85 25.66
CA ALA A 106 27.19 28.29 24.30
C ALA A 106 28.10 29.52 24.34
N GLU A 107 27.76 30.52 25.17
CA GLU A 107 28.56 31.73 25.36
C GLU A 107 29.96 31.42 25.90
N TYR A 108 30.09 30.45 26.81
CA TYR A 108 31.39 29.97 27.29
C TYR A 108 32.25 29.43 26.13
N PHE A 109 31.69 28.59 25.25
CA PHE A 109 32.42 28.08 24.08
C PHE A 109 32.81 29.19 23.12
N ASN A 110 31.91 30.14 22.86
CA ASN A 110 32.14 31.29 22.00
C ASN A 110 33.32 32.14 22.51
N LYS A 111 33.30 32.46 23.81
CA LYS A 111 34.38 33.21 24.47
C LYS A 111 35.71 32.45 24.43
N LYS A 112 35.70 31.12 24.59
CA LYS A 112 36.91 30.29 24.52
C LYS A 112 37.54 30.21 23.12
N SER A 113 36.75 30.51 22.08
CA SER A 113 37.16 30.58 20.67
C SER A 113 37.31 32.01 20.13
N ASP A 114 37.21 33.03 20.98
CA ASP A 114 37.33 34.45 20.61
C ASP A 114 36.26 34.94 19.61
N VAL A 115 35.07 34.32 19.64
CA VAL A 115 33.93 34.67 18.79
C VAL A 115 32.89 35.43 19.60
N SER A 116 32.42 36.56 19.09
CA SER A 116 31.36 37.36 19.71
C SER A 116 29.96 36.89 19.31
N GLY A 117 29.01 36.93 20.24
CA GLY A 117 27.59 36.59 20.01
C GLY A 117 27.09 35.37 20.78
N SER A 118 25.79 35.08 20.66
CA SER A 118 25.07 34.03 21.41
C SER A 118 24.74 32.79 20.57
N ILE A 119 25.16 32.75 19.30
CA ILE A 119 24.92 31.62 18.40
C ILE A 119 25.94 30.52 18.74
N PRO A 120 25.51 29.27 18.99
CA PRO A 120 26.43 28.20 19.36
C PRO A 120 27.36 27.80 18.21
N LEU A 121 28.64 27.62 18.54
CA LEU A 121 29.67 27.12 17.61
C LEU A 121 29.46 25.64 17.24
N GLY A 122 30.02 25.23 16.11
CA GLY A 122 30.09 23.82 15.71
C GLY A 122 30.83 22.95 16.71
N SER A 123 31.85 23.51 17.36
CA SER A 123 32.59 22.88 18.45
C SER A 123 31.68 22.55 19.65
N PHE A 124 30.81 23.48 20.05
CA PHE A 124 29.81 23.25 21.10
C PHE A 124 28.83 22.15 20.70
N ASN A 125 28.31 22.20 19.47
CA ASN A 125 27.37 21.18 18.97
C ASN A 125 28.00 19.78 18.96
N ALA A 126 29.26 19.67 18.51
CA ALA A 126 30.01 18.42 18.49
C ALA A 126 30.28 17.85 19.90
N MET A 127 30.52 18.71 20.90
CA MET A 127 30.78 18.26 22.28
C MET A 127 29.53 17.69 22.97
N PHE A 128 28.35 18.28 22.71
CA PHE A 128 27.08 17.87 23.34
C PHE A 128 26.19 16.97 22.45
N ASN A 129 26.69 16.53 21.29
CA ASN A 129 25.94 15.76 20.28
C ASN A 129 24.64 16.44 19.82
N PHE A 130 24.65 17.77 19.68
CA PHE A 130 23.54 18.50 19.08
C PHE A 130 23.60 18.38 17.55
N THR A 131 22.44 18.07 16.95
CA THR A 131 22.31 17.82 15.51
C THR A 131 21.09 18.53 14.91
N GLY A 132 20.30 19.23 15.73
CA GLY A 132 19.15 20.01 15.31
C GLY A 132 19.50 21.48 15.10
N SER A 133 18.48 22.30 14.81
CA SER A 133 18.61 23.75 14.92
C SER A 133 18.81 24.12 16.40
N TRP A 134 19.69 25.08 16.68
CA TRP A 134 20.01 25.46 18.05
C TRP A 134 18.79 25.87 18.89
N GLN A 135 17.73 26.43 18.28
CA GLN A 135 16.48 26.77 18.97
C GLN A 135 15.74 25.53 19.49
N VAL A 136 15.70 24.46 18.70
CA VAL A 136 15.06 23.18 19.06
C VAL A 136 15.89 22.46 20.10
N ASP A 137 17.21 22.44 19.91
CA ASP A 137 18.13 21.82 20.88
C ASP A 137 18.13 22.56 22.22
N ALA A 138 18.05 23.90 22.21
CA ALA A 138 17.84 24.70 23.41
C ALA A 138 16.47 24.41 24.05
N ALA A 139 15.40 24.34 23.25
CA ALA A 139 14.05 24.07 23.77
C ALA A 139 13.90 22.68 24.38
N ALA A 140 14.66 21.68 23.91
CA ALA A 140 14.67 20.31 24.41
C ALA A 140 15.62 20.09 25.60
N THR A 141 16.53 21.04 25.86
CA THR A 141 17.55 20.94 26.91
C THR A 141 17.11 21.70 28.16
N LYS A 142 17.17 21.05 29.32
CA LYS A 142 16.87 21.66 30.62
C LYS A 142 18.08 22.38 31.20
N SER A 143 19.22 21.70 31.22
CA SER A 143 20.49 22.22 31.71
C SER A 143 21.68 21.44 31.13
N LEU A 144 22.86 22.05 31.16
CA LEU A 144 24.14 21.49 30.72
C LEU A 144 25.18 21.62 31.82
N ALA A 145 26.15 20.71 31.86
CA ALA A 145 27.33 20.81 32.74
C ALA A 145 28.55 20.17 32.07
N MET A 146 29.76 20.59 32.46
CA MET A 146 31.00 19.98 31.98
C MET A 146 32.12 20.02 33.02
N ILE A 147 32.94 18.97 33.04
CA ILE A 147 34.22 18.94 33.76
C ILE A 147 35.26 18.30 32.84
N GLY A 148 36.41 18.95 32.70
CA GLY A 148 37.49 18.41 31.88
C GLY A 148 38.88 18.84 32.32
N TYR A 149 39.84 17.96 32.06
CA TYR A 149 41.26 18.20 32.21
C TYR A 149 41.86 18.56 30.86
N PHE A 150 42.60 19.67 30.82
CA PHE A 150 43.28 20.16 29.64
C PHE A 150 44.79 20.16 29.89
N ILE A 151 45.52 19.47 29.02
CA ILE A 151 46.98 19.34 29.03
C ILE A 151 47.51 19.98 27.72
N PRO A 152 47.49 21.31 27.61
CA PRO A 152 48.10 21.99 26.47
C PRO A 152 49.62 21.86 26.56
N LEU A 153 50.26 21.47 25.47
CA LEU A 153 51.72 21.43 25.33
C LEU A 153 52.23 22.75 24.76
N TYR A 154 51.65 23.19 23.64
CA TYR A 154 52.05 24.40 22.92
C TYR A 154 50.82 25.12 22.36
N LYS A 155 50.86 26.45 22.32
CA LYS A 155 49.87 27.30 21.65
C LYS A 155 50.59 28.13 20.59
N VAL A 156 50.19 27.97 19.34
CA VAL A 156 50.66 28.78 18.22
C VAL A 156 49.64 29.87 17.91
N LYS A 157 50.07 31.12 17.75
CA LYS A 157 49.20 32.29 17.52
C LYS A 157 49.85 33.26 16.53
N LEU A 158 49.04 33.97 15.76
CA LEU A 158 49.48 35.13 14.97
C LEU A 158 49.69 36.36 15.87
N GLU A 159 50.88 36.96 15.81
CA GLU A 159 51.28 38.13 16.60
C GLU A 159 50.77 39.46 15.99
N LYS A 160 50.45 39.47 14.70
CA LYS A 160 50.04 40.66 13.95
C LYS A 160 48.60 41.10 14.29
N ASP A 161 48.46 42.23 14.98
CA ASP A 161 47.16 42.80 15.37
C ASP A 161 46.33 43.30 14.17
N ASN A 162 46.98 43.73 13.08
CA ASN A 162 46.33 44.25 11.87
C ASN A 162 46.48 43.26 10.70
N LEU A 163 45.62 42.24 10.68
CA LEU A 163 45.57 41.28 9.58
C LEU A 163 45.04 41.93 8.30
N VAL A 164 45.72 41.74 7.17
CA VAL A 164 45.30 42.27 5.86
C VAL A 164 44.97 41.12 4.93
N LEU A 165 43.74 41.12 4.38
CA LEU A 165 43.30 40.14 3.39
C LEU A 165 43.98 40.35 2.03
N HIS A 166 44.28 39.26 1.31
CA HIS A 166 44.69 39.34 -0.09
C HIS A 166 43.62 40.04 -0.94
N GLU A 167 44.04 40.89 -1.89
CA GLU A 167 43.15 41.68 -2.76
C GLU A 167 42.20 40.81 -3.60
N GLU A 168 42.61 39.60 -3.95
CA GLU A 168 41.78 38.63 -4.67
C GLU A 168 40.51 38.25 -3.89
N ILE A 169 40.62 38.16 -2.57
CA ILE A 169 39.51 37.81 -1.67
C ILE A 169 38.54 38.98 -1.58
N LYS A 170 39.05 40.22 -1.51
CA LYS A 170 38.21 41.44 -1.50
C LYS A 170 37.38 41.55 -2.79
N ARG A 171 37.97 41.20 -3.95
CA ARG A 171 37.26 41.18 -5.25
C ARG A 171 36.22 40.08 -5.37
N ALA A 172 36.37 38.98 -4.62
CA ALA A 172 35.44 37.86 -4.64
C ALA A 172 34.13 38.15 -3.86
N VAL A 173 34.05 39.25 -3.11
CA VAL A 173 32.84 39.65 -2.38
C VAL A 173 31.75 40.11 -3.37
N PRO A 174 30.54 39.51 -3.36
CA PRO A 174 29.46 39.91 -4.26
C PRO A 174 29.02 41.36 -4.04
N TYR A 175 28.85 42.13 -5.12
CA TYR A 175 28.40 43.53 -5.08
C TYR A 175 26.88 43.68 -4.84
N SER A 176 26.09 42.64 -5.09
CA SER A 176 24.64 42.61 -4.93
C SER A 176 24.19 41.34 -4.20
N TRP A 177 22.96 41.32 -3.69
CA TRP A 177 22.37 40.12 -3.08
C TRP A 177 22.18 39.00 -4.12
N ASP A 178 23.21 38.15 -4.25
CA ASP A 178 23.21 36.93 -5.05
C ASP A 178 23.48 35.71 -4.15
N PRO A 179 22.45 34.89 -3.89
CA PRO A 179 22.56 33.68 -3.09
C PRO A 179 23.66 32.70 -3.50
N ALA A 180 23.85 32.53 -4.81
CA ALA A 180 24.80 31.55 -5.33
C ALA A 180 26.24 32.05 -5.18
N ALA A 181 26.48 33.32 -5.50
CA ALA A 181 27.79 33.94 -5.33
C ALA A 181 28.21 34.03 -3.85
N LEU A 182 27.27 34.32 -2.94
CA LEU A 182 27.53 34.38 -1.50
C LEU A 182 27.88 32.99 -0.92
N ALA A 183 27.13 31.95 -1.30
CA ALA A 183 27.43 30.58 -0.91
C ALA A 183 28.80 30.13 -1.43
N SER A 184 29.12 30.40 -2.69
CA SER A 184 30.42 30.09 -3.29
C SER A 184 31.59 30.79 -2.58
N PHE A 185 31.38 32.03 -2.12
CA PHE A 185 32.39 32.79 -1.38
C PHE A 185 32.72 32.11 -0.03
N ILE A 186 31.69 31.79 0.76
CA ILE A 186 31.88 31.12 2.06
C ILE A 186 32.47 29.71 1.87
N GLU A 187 32.21 29.05 0.74
CA GLU A 187 32.65 27.67 0.52
C GLU A 187 34.16 27.63 0.30
N SER A 188 34.64 28.65 -0.43
CA SER A 188 36.03 28.85 -0.81
C SER A 188 36.86 29.43 0.34
N TYR A 189 36.32 30.40 1.08
CA TYR A 189 37.08 31.20 2.04
C TYR A 189 36.65 31.03 3.51
N GLY A 190 35.51 30.38 3.79
CA GLY A 190 34.99 30.25 5.15
C GLY A 190 34.31 31.51 5.67
N THR A 191 33.97 31.52 6.96
CA THR A 191 33.33 32.67 7.63
C THR A 191 34.31 33.44 8.52
N HIS A 192 35.30 32.73 9.07
CA HIS A 192 36.31 33.26 9.98
C HIS A 192 37.71 32.82 9.56
N ILE A 193 38.73 33.44 10.14
CA ILE A 193 40.14 33.11 9.94
C ILE A 193 40.69 32.50 11.22
N VAL A 194 41.46 31.42 11.11
CA VAL A 194 42.15 30.80 12.25
C VAL A 194 43.30 31.70 12.71
N ILE A 195 43.26 32.18 13.95
CA ILE A 195 44.28 33.07 14.53
C ILE A 195 45.16 32.39 15.58
N SER A 196 44.68 31.33 16.24
CA SER A 196 45.51 30.50 17.12
C SER A 196 45.03 29.05 17.16
N ALA A 197 45.96 28.13 17.42
CA ALA A 197 45.69 26.72 17.66
C ALA A 197 46.46 26.26 18.90
N THR A 198 45.76 25.55 19.79
CA THR A 198 46.37 24.96 21.01
C THR A 198 46.53 23.46 20.82
N ILE A 199 47.76 22.97 20.90
CA ILE A 199 48.16 21.59 20.72
C ILE A 199 48.35 20.92 22.08
N GLY A 200 47.83 19.72 22.27
CA GLY A 200 48.01 18.92 23.47
C GLY A 200 46.97 17.81 23.61
N GLY A 201 46.54 17.56 24.85
CA GLY A 201 45.52 16.58 25.18
C GLY A 201 44.40 17.20 26.00
N ARG A 202 43.16 16.72 25.84
CA ARG A 202 42.04 17.03 26.73
C ARG A 202 41.20 15.79 27.02
N ASP A 203 40.75 15.67 28.25
CA ASP A 203 39.83 14.62 28.69
C ASP A 203 38.65 15.27 29.41
N VAL A 204 37.50 15.30 28.74
CA VAL A 204 36.32 16.04 29.19
C VAL A 204 35.11 15.13 29.19
N PHE A 205 34.22 15.31 30.18
CA PHE A 205 32.87 14.78 30.11
C PHE A 205 31.84 15.91 30.15
N TYR A 206 30.77 15.69 29.41
CA TYR A 206 29.66 16.62 29.23
C TYR A 206 28.37 15.95 29.69
N ILE A 207 27.51 16.71 30.38
CA ILE A 207 26.20 16.24 30.82
C ILE A 207 25.13 17.09 30.17
N ARG A 208 24.15 16.42 29.58
CA ARG A 208 22.95 17.01 28.98
C ARG A 208 21.72 16.50 29.71
N GLN A 209 21.02 17.40 30.39
CA GLN A 209 19.75 17.11 31.03
C GLN A 209 18.61 17.41 30.05
N HIS A 210 17.78 16.42 29.71
CA HIS A 210 16.62 16.63 28.84
C HIS A 210 15.47 17.30 29.62
N LYS A 211 14.58 18.00 28.90
CA LYS A 211 13.46 18.73 29.49
C LYS A 211 12.45 17.85 30.24
N SER A 212 12.36 16.57 29.87
CA SER A 212 11.54 15.56 30.55
C SER A 212 12.12 15.07 31.87
N SER A 213 13.39 15.37 32.17
CA SER A 213 14.06 14.87 33.37
C SER A 213 13.45 15.45 34.66
N PRO A 214 13.04 14.60 35.63
CA PRO A 214 12.47 15.03 36.89
C PRO A 214 13.52 15.59 37.88
N LEU A 215 14.82 15.47 37.58
CA LEU A 215 15.91 15.86 38.47
C LEU A 215 16.03 17.39 38.62
N SER A 216 16.36 17.84 39.83
CA SER A 216 16.66 19.25 40.13
C SER A 216 18.10 19.61 39.71
N ALA A 217 18.44 20.91 39.68
CA ALA A 217 19.81 21.35 39.39
C ALA A 217 20.82 20.80 40.41
N GLY A 218 20.47 20.77 41.70
CA GLY A 218 21.34 20.23 42.75
C GLY A 218 21.58 18.71 42.63
N ASP A 219 20.59 17.95 42.16
CA ASP A 219 20.77 16.52 41.88
C ASP A 219 21.78 16.30 40.74
N ILE A 220 21.73 17.15 39.71
CA ILE A 220 22.68 17.11 38.59
C ILE A 220 24.07 17.53 39.05
N GLU A 221 24.20 18.52 39.94
CA GLU A 221 25.51 18.92 40.49
C GLU A 221 26.18 17.78 41.28
N ASN A 222 25.42 17.08 42.12
CA ASN A 222 25.93 15.90 42.82
C ASN A 222 26.31 14.79 41.83
N TYR A 223 25.50 14.59 40.80
CA TYR A 223 25.76 13.60 39.76
C TYR A 223 27.02 13.91 38.94
N VAL A 224 27.26 15.18 38.61
CA VAL A 224 28.49 15.66 37.94
C VAL A 224 29.71 15.38 38.83
N LYS A 225 29.59 15.64 40.14
CA LYS A 225 30.66 15.41 41.10
C LYS A 225 31.04 13.93 41.21
N ASP A 226 30.05 13.04 41.35
CA ASP A 226 30.28 11.59 41.47
C ASP A 226 31.00 11.02 40.23
N ILE A 227 30.58 11.44 39.03
CA ILE A 227 31.22 11.01 37.77
C ILE A 227 32.65 11.57 37.67
N GLY A 228 32.84 12.83 38.07
CA GLY A 228 34.15 13.47 38.08
C GLY A 228 35.14 12.77 39.01
N ASP A 229 34.69 12.45 40.23
CA ASP A 229 35.51 11.77 41.23
C ASP A 229 35.85 10.35 40.76
N HIS A 230 34.90 9.61 40.17
CA HIS A 230 35.16 8.27 39.62
C HIS A 230 36.11 8.29 38.40
N ARG A 231 36.02 9.32 37.55
CA ARG A 231 36.79 9.36 36.29
C ARG A 231 38.21 9.88 36.46
N PHE A 232 38.42 10.83 37.37
CA PHE A 232 39.68 11.56 37.47
C PHE A 232 40.46 11.29 38.76
N VAL A 233 39.91 10.54 39.73
CA VAL A 233 40.62 10.16 40.96
C VAL A 233 40.99 8.69 40.92
N ASP A 234 42.29 8.39 40.80
CA ASP A 234 42.82 7.03 40.93
C ASP A 234 42.81 6.57 42.41
N SER A 235 41.67 6.08 42.90
CA SER A 235 41.67 5.30 44.14
C SER A 235 42.13 3.88 43.85
N LYS A 236 43.38 3.58 44.18
CA LYS A 236 44.07 2.29 43.98
C LYS A 236 43.38 1.03 44.57
N ASN A 237 42.14 1.06 45.05
CA ASN A 237 41.43 -0.10 45.60
C ASN A 237 39.89 0.05 45.52
N GLN A 238 39.29 -0.01 44.34
CA GLN A 238 37.87 -0.34 44.22
C GLN A 238 37.61 -1.35 43.10
N SER A 239 36.99 -2.47 43.49
CA SER A 239 36.32 -3.41 42.60
C SER A 239 35.23 -2.69 41.78
N ASN A 240 35.20 -2.91 40.47
CA ASN A 240 34.16 -2.44 39.54
C ASN A 240 32.77 -2.33 40.20
N PRO A 241 32.22 -1.11 40.41
CA PRO A 241 30.81 -0.97 40.63
C PRO A 241 30.11 -0.96 39.27
N GLY A 242 29.04 -1.75 39.14
CA GLY A 242 28.25 -1.87 37.92
C GLY A 242 27.64 -0.55 37.41
N PRO A 243 27.00 -0.56 36.23
CA PRO A 243 26.53 0.63 35.55
C PRO A 243 25.62 1.47 36.47
N LEU A 244 26.04 2.72 36.69
CA LEU A 244 25.34 3.73 37.47
C LEU A 244 23.83 3.75 37.14
N LYS A 245 22.99 3.52 38.16
CA LYS A 245 21.52 3.42 38.19
C LYS A 245 20.81 4.74 37.79
N TYR A 246 21.08 5.28 36.60
CA TYR A 246 20.47 6.54 36.13
C TYR A 246 19.99 6.51 34.68
N LYS A 247 20.04 5.35 34.01
CA LYS A 247 19.45 5.16 32.67
C LYS A 247 17.94 5.48 32.62
N ASP A 248 17.25 5.48 33.76
CA ASP A 248 15.80 5.71 33.86
C ASP A 248 15.38 7.18 34.11
N LYS A 249 16.29 8.16 33.96
CA LYS A 249 16.02 9.57 34.37
C LYS A 249 16.24 10.65 33.31
N ASP A 250 16.30 10.30 32.02
CA ASP A 250 16.42 11.24 30.89
C ASP A 250 17.62 12.21 31.00
N VAL A 251 18.81 11.68 31.32
CA VAL A 251 20.08 12.42 31.34
C VAL A 251 21.09 11.72 30.43
N THR A 252 21.81 12.48 29.61
CA THR A 252 22.85 11.95 28.71
C THR A 252 24.23 12.40 29.19
N VAL A 253 25.15 11.44 29.33
CA VAL A 253 26.57 11.69 29.68
C VAL A 253 27.43 11.37 28.46
N ILE A 254 28.31 12.29 28.09
CA ILE A 254 29.14 12.20 26.89
C ILE A 254 30.60 12.37 27.28
N PHE A 255 31.42 11.35 27.02
CA PHE A 255 32.85 11.38 27.28
C PHE A 255 33.59 11.70 25.97
N ARG A 256 34.48 12.70 26.00
CA ARG A 256 35.29 13.12 24.85
C ARG A 256 36.75 13.28 25.26
N ARG A 257 37.62 12.46 24.67
CA ARG A 257 39.08 12.63 24.69
C ARG A 257 39.57 13.14 23.35
N ARG A 258 40.69 13.86 23.38
CA ARG A 258 41.39 14.32 22.18
C ARG A 258 42.85 14.56 22.50
N GLY A 259 43.77 13.98 21.73
CA GLY A 259 45.20 13.94 22.01
C GLY A 259 45.56 12.92 23.11
N GLY A 260 46.67 12.21 22.94
CA GLY A 260 47.02 11.01 23.70
C GLY A 260 46.45 9.73 23.07
N ASP A 261 46.76 8.58 23.67
CA ASP A 261 46.25 7.28 23.22
C ASP A 261 44.81 7.06 23.70
N ASP A 262 43.86 7.05 22.77
CA ASP A 262 42.44 6.88 23.05
C ASP A 262 42.10 5.48 23.61
N LEU A 263 43.00 4.49 23.52
CA LEU A 263 42.79 3.13 24.04
C LEU A 263 43.04 3.01 25.56
N GLU A 264 43.77 3.94 26.16
CA GLU A 264 44.14 3.87 27.57
C GLU A 264 42.99 4.32 28.46
N GLN A 265 42.43 3.44 29.31
CA GLN A 265 41.21 3.76 30.06
C GLN A 265 41.47 4.67 31.26
N SER A 266 42.60 4.50 31.95
CA SER A 266 42.96 5.33 33.12
C SER A 266 43.32 6.74 32.69
N HIS A 267 42.74 7.76 33.36
CA HIS A 267 43.08 9.15 33.09
C HIS A 267 44.56 9.45 33.33
N SER A 268 45.15 8.93 34.40
CA SER A 268 46.56 9.18 34.75
C SER A 268 47.51 8.59 33.72
N LYS A 269 47.23 7.35 33.26
CA LYS A 269 48.02 6.72 32.18
C LYS A 269 47.83 7.43 30.85
N TRP A 270 46.59 7.81 30.50
CA TRP A 270 46.31 8.60 29.29
C TRP A 270 47.07 9.93 29.31
N ALA A 271 47.11 10.63 30.45
CA ALA A 271 47.81 11.90 30.59
C ALA A 271 49.33 11.79 30.29
N GLU A 272 49.94 10.64 30.55
CA GLU A 272 51.34 10.36 30.21
C GLU A 272 51.54 10.16 28.68
N THR A 273 50.53 9.68 27.96
CA THR A 273 50.59 9.47 26.51
C THR A 273 50.41 10.75 25.68
N VAL A 274 49.93 11.85 26.27
CA VAL A 274 49.63 13.10 25.54
C VAL A 274 50.84 13.66 24.80
N GLN A 275 52.05 13.51 25.35
CA GLN A 275 53.28 13.93 24.68
C GLN A 275 53.63 13.08 23.45
N LEU A 276 53.19 11.81 23.42
CA LEU A 276 53.48 10.87 22.33
C LEU A 276 52.54 11.09 21.12
N ALA A 277 51.31 11.52 21.37
CA ALA A 277 50.28 11.68 20.34
C ALA A 277 49.45 12.98 20.52
N PRO A 278 50.06 14.17 20.48
CA PRO A 278 49.33 15.41 20.69
C PRO A 278 48.42 15.78 19.51
N ASP A 279 47.28 16.42 19.79
CA ASP A 279 46.32 16.91 18.79
C ASP A 279 45.85 18.35 19.12
N VAL A 280 45.14 19.01 18.20
CA VAL A 280 44.56 20.34 18.41
C VAL A 280 43.35 20.25 19.33
N ILE A 281 43.45 20.86 20.51
CA ILE A 281 42.41 20.80 21.56
C ILE A 281 41.59 22.09 21.67
N ASN A 282 42.06 23.20 21.09
CA ASN A 282 41.34 24.47 20.99
C ASN A 282 41.80 25.31 19.78
N MET A 283 40.91 26.13 19.22
CA MET A 283 41.22 27.12 18.18
C MET A 283 40.50 28.43 18.48
N THR A 284 41.11 29.56 18.08
CA THR A 284 40.47 30.89 18.13
C THR A 284 40.35 31.49 16.74
N PHE A 285 39.37 32.36 16.56
CA PHE A 285 38.96 32.84 15.23
C PHE A 285 38.70 34.34 15.18
N THR A 286 38.88 34.95 14.00
CA THR A 286 38.49 36.33 13.72
C THR A 286 37.54 36.37 12.51
N PRO A 287 36.38 37.06 12.56
CA PRO A 287 35.44 37.10 11.44
C PRO A 287 36.07 37.74 10.19
N ILE A 288 35.93 37.14 9.01
CA ILE A 288 36.46 37.71 7.76
C ILE A 288 35.86 39.10 7.49
N VAL A 289 34.59 39.30 7.86
CA VAL A 289 33.88 40.58 7.74
C VAL A 289 34.53 41.73 8.51
N SER A 290 35.27 41.45 9.58
CA SER A 290 36.01 42.48 10.33
C SER A 290 37.19 43.06 9.55
N LEU A 291 37.69 42.34 8.54
CA LEU A 291 38.83 42.73 7.71
C LEU A 291 38.40 43.29 6.33
N LEU A 292 37.08 43.40 6.09
CA LEU A 292 36.50 43.84 4.80
C LEU A 292 35.94 45.27 4.84
N GLU A 293 36.24 46.06 5.87
CA GLU A 293 35.73 47.44 6.01
C GLU A 293 35.94 48.28 4.72
N GLY A 294 34.84 48.87 4.21
CA GLY A 294 34.85 49.72 3.00
C GLY A 294 34.34 49.05 1.71
N VAL A 295 34.09 47.73 1.69
CA VAL A 295 33.52 47.01 0.54
C VAL A 295 31.98 47.15 0.49
N PRO A 296 31.35 47.49 -0.66
CA PRO A 296 29.89 47.73 -0.74
C PRO A 296 29.00 46.55 -0.34
N GLY A 297 29.51 45.31 -0.44
CA GLY A 297 28.76 44.06 -0.24
C GLY A 297 28.68 43.53 1.20
N ILE A 298 29.32 44.18 2.18
CA ILE A 298 29.52 43.63 3.55
C ILE A 298 28.20 43.28 4.26
N LYS A 299 27.14 44.09 4.07
CA LYS A 299 25.85 43.90 4.76
C LYS A 299 25.19 42.55 4.45
N HIS A 300 25.57 41.91 3.35
CA HIS A 300 25.02 40.63 2.93
C HIS A 300 25.69 39.41 3.61
N LEU A 301 26.88 39.59 4.20
CA LEU A 301 27.66 38.54 4.86
C LEU A 301 27.37 38.41 6.38
N SER A 302 26.63 39.35 6.96
CA SER A 302 26.46 39.49 8.42
C SER A 302 25.40 38.57 9.03
N HIS A 303 24.70 37.76 8.23
CA HIS A 303 23.68 36.83 8.71
C HIS A 303 23.73 35.52 7.94
N LYS A 304 23.28 34.45 8.61
CA LYS A 304 22.53 33.29 8.05
C LYS A 304 23.31 31.96 7.81
N PRO A 305 22.56 30.84 7.60
CA PRO A 305 22.75 29.46 8.13
C PRO A 305 23.94 28.67 7.53
N PRO A 306 24.17 27.40 7.95
CA PRO A 306 25.19 26.52 7.37
C PRO A 306 25.20 26.53 5.83
N ILE A 307 26.42 26.48 5.28
CA ILE A 307 26.70 26.86 3.90
C ILE A 307 25.95 26.05 2.84
N GLU A 308 25.70 24.78 3.12
CA GLU A 308 25.02 23.83 2.25
C GLU A 308 23.54 24.21 1.98
N ASP A 309 22.92 25.01 2.85
CA ASP A 309 21.53 25.42 2.76
C ASP A 309 21.37 26.92 2.40
N LEU A 310 22.48 27.67 2.34
CA LEU A 310 22.46 29.13 2.19
C LEU A 310 21.82 29.58 0.87
N GLN A 311 22.17 28.95 -0.26
CA GLN A 311 21.58 29.29 -1.56
C GLN A 311 20.05 29.10 -1.55
N TYR A 312 19.57 27.99 -0.99
CA TYR A 312 18.15 27.66 -0.90
C TYR A 312 17.41 28.58 0.08
N PHE A 313 18.03 28.93 1.21
CA PHE A 313 17.48 29.82 2.21
C PHE A 313 17.16 31.20 1.59
N LEU A 314 18.08 31.71 0.77
CA LEU A 314 17.97 33.06 0.21
C LEU A 314 16.98 33.11 -0.96
N ASP A 315 16.89 32.04 -1.78
CA ASP A 315 15.91 31.91 -2.87
C ASP A 315 14.44 31.84 -2.39
N PHE A 316 14.22 31.43 -1.14
CA PHE A 316 12.90 31.33 -0.51
C PHE A 316 12.47 32.58 0.28
N GLN A 317 13.23 33.69 0.23
CA GLN A 317 12.87 34.98 0.87
C GLN A 317 11.80 35.79 0.09
N ILE A 318 11.06 35.14 -0.80
CA ILE A 318 10.01 35.75 -1.60
C ILE A 318 8.79 36.08 -0.72
N ALA A 319 8.08 37.17 -1.01
CA ALA A 319 6.87 37.56 -0.28
C ALA A 319 5.81 36.43 -0.28
N GLN A 320 5.14 36.23 0.86
CA GLN A 320 4.12 35.21 1.09
C GLN A 320 2.72 35.84 1.12
N VAL A 321 1.74 35.23 0.46
CA VAL A 321 0.33 35.68 0.45
C VAL A 321 -0.59 34.50 0.74
N TRP A 322 -1.76 34.78 1.33
CA TRP A 322 -2.79 33.78 1.62
C TRP A 322 -3.84 33.71 0.51
N ALA A 323 -4.18 32.49 0.10
CA ALA A 323 -5.28 32.17 -0.79
C ALA A 323 -6.41 31.44 -0.03
N PRO A 324 -7.70 31.75 -0.27
CA PRO A 324 -8.19 32.85 -1.09
C PRO A 324 -7.88 34.23 -0.46
N GLU A 325 -7.63 35.24 -1.29
CA GLU A 325 -7.47 36.62 -0.82
C GLU A 325 -8.77 37.08 -0.14
N GLN A 326 -8.65 37.75 1.01
CA GLN A 326 -9.80 38.25 1.78
C GLN A 326 -10.49 39.39 1.03
N ASN A 327 -11.39 39.05 0.13
CA ASN A 327 -12.35 40.01 -0.44
C ASN A 327 -13.63 40.00 0.40
N ASN A 328 -14.05 41.17 0.87
CA ASN A 328 -15.28 41.43 1.65
C ASN A 328 -16.59 41.21 0.86
N LEU A 329 -16.61 40.31 -0.12
CA LEU A 329 -17.76 40.00 -0.94
C LEU A 329 -18.70 39.03 -0.22
N GLN A 330 -19.90 39.52 0.11
CA GLN A 330 -21.01 38.70 0.61
C GLN A 330 -21.38 37.64 -0.44
N ARG A 331 -20.87 36.41 -0.28
CA ARG A 331 -21.21 35.27 -1.13
C ARG A 331 -22.61 34.76 -0.78
N LYS A 332 -23.49 34.60 -1.78
CA LYS A 332 -24.82 33.97 -1.63
C LYS A 332 -24.69 32.50 -1.18
N GLU A 333 -25.57 32.06 -0.28
CA GLU A 333 -25.52 30.74 0.38
C GLU A 333 -25.77 29.57 -0.60
N PRO A 334 -24.81 28.65 -0.80
CA PRO A 334 -25.08 27.31 -1.32
C PRO A 334 -25.48 26.36 -0.17
N VAL A 335 -26.16 25.27 -0.51
CA VAL A 335 -26.53 24.16 0.40
C VAL A 335 -25.26 23.47 0.91
N CYS A 336 -24.74 23.88 2.06
CA CYS A 336 -23.50 23.33 2.63
C CYS A 336 -23.76 22.17 3.60
N SER A 337 -22.94 21.12 3.52
CA SER A 337 -22.87 20.07 4.54
C SER A 337 -22.44 20.64 5.88
N SER A 338 -23.01 20.13 6.98
CA SER A 338 -22.75 20.65 8.33
C SER A 338 -22.37 19.56 9.33
N LEU A 339 -21.45 19.89 10.24
CA LEU A 339 -21.15 19.09 11.41
C LEU A 339 -22.07 19.51 12.56
N GLN A 340 -22.71 18.52 13.19
CA GLN A 340 -23.57 18.70 14.35
C GLN A 340 -22.92 18.04 15.57
N PHE A 341 -22.82 18.77 16.69
CA PHE A 341 -22.09 18.32 17.87
C PHE A 341 -22.99 17.80 19.00
N SER A 342 -24.31 18.02 18.92
CA SER A 342 -25.35 17.47 19.80
C SER A 342 -26.74 17.60 19.17
N LEU A 343 -27.74 16.88 19.69
CA LEU A 343 -29.10 16.79 19.13
C LEU A 343 -29.78 18.16 18.90
N MET A 344 -29.56 19.13 19.80
CA MET A 344 -30.05 20.52 19.70
C MET A 344 -28.92 21.57 19.65
N GLY A 345 -27.70 21.15 19.28
CA GLY A 345 -26.51 22.00 19.28
C GLY A 345 -26.32 22.87 18.03
N PRO A 346 -25.36 23.83 18.07
CA PRO A 346 -25.02 24.64 16.92
C PRO A 346 -24.41 23.78 15.80
N LYS A 347 -24.76 24.09 14.55
CA LYS A 347 -24.21 23.45 13.34
C LYS A 347 -23.03 24.25 12.80
N LEU A 348 -21.92 23.57 12.50
CA LEU A 348 -20.76 24.14 11.82
C LEU A 348 -20.82 23.74 10.35
N TYR A 349 -21.03 24.70 9.46
CA TYR A 349 -21.07 24.45 8.02
C TYR A 349 -19.65 24.34 7.47
N ILE A 350 -19.43 23.44 6.52
CA ILE A 350 -18.12 23.24 5.89
C ILE A 350 -18.15 23.85 4.49
N SER A 351 -17.15 24.69 4.18
CA SER A 351 -16.98 25.25 2.84
C SER A 351 -16.44 24.17 1.89
N PRO A 352 -17.15 23.81 0.80
CA PRO A 352 -16.69 22.83 -0.17
C PRO A 352 -15.72 23.42 -1.21
N ASP A 353 -15.40 24.72 -1.11
CA ASP A 353 -14.60 25.43 -2.11
C ASP A 353 -13.19 24.81 -2.24
N GLN A 354 -12.77 24.58 -3.48
CA GLN A 354 -11.41 24.13 -3.80
C GLN A 354 -10.49 25.35 -3.84
N VAL A 355 -9.50 25.39 -2.96
CA VAL A 355 -8.50 26.46 -2.96
C VAL A 355 -7.25 25.94 -3.65
N THR A 356 -6.84 26.57 -4.75
CA THR A 356 -5.68 26.17 -5.56
C THR A 356 -4.81 27.38 -5.87
N VAL A 357 -3.49 27.25 -5.74
CA VAL A 357 -2.52 28.34 -5.98
C VAL A 357 -1.73 28.19 -7.29
N GLY A 358 -2.08 27.18 -8.10
CA GLY A 358 -1.41 26.90 -9.38
C GLY A 358 0.03 26.41 -9.20
N ARG A 359 0.94 26.81 -10.10
CA ARG A 359 2.38 26.51 -10.02
C ARG A 359 3.11 27.45 -9.06
N LYS A 360 2.58 27.57 -7.84
CA LYS A 360 3.18 28.35 -6.77
C LYS A 360 3.40 27.45 -5.55
N PRO A 361 4.60 27.46 -4.96
CA PRO A 361 4.89 26.64 -3.79
C PRO A 361 4.07 27.11 -2.58
N VAL A 362 3.43 26.15 -1.91
CA VAL A 362 2.71 26.36 -0.65
C VAL A 362 3.67 26.20 0.53
N THR A 363 3.69 27.19 1.41
CA THR A 363 4.55 27.28 2.61
C THR A 363 3.78 27.14 3.92
N GLY A 364 2.45 27.11 3.88
CA GLY A 364 1.63 26.95 5.08
C GLY A 364 0.15 26.71 4.80
N LEU A 365 -0.55 26.24 5.82
CA LEU A 365 -1.99 25.98 5.80
C LEU A 365 -2.63 26.51 7.10
N ARG A 366 -3.86 27.01 7.02
CA ARG A 366 -4.66 27.36 8.21
C ARG A 366 -6.14 27.09 8.01
N LEU A 367 -6.84 26.87 9.13
CA LEU A 367 -8.30 26.83 9.16
C LEU A 367 -8.84 28.22 9.52
N ASN A 368 -9.93 28.63 8.88
CA ASN A 368 -10.57 29.92 9.15
C ASN A 368 -12.09 29.79 9.25
N LEU A 369 -12.73 30.66 10.03
CA LEU A 369 -14.19 30.73 10.16
C LEU A 369 -14.73 31.94 9.37
N GLU A 370 -15.49 31.65 8.32
CA GLU A 370 -16.05 32.64 7.40
C GLU A 370 -17.54 32.94 7.67
N GLY A 371 -18.02 34.04 7.10
CA GLY A 371 -19.41 34.49 7.18
C GLY A 371 -19.73 35.38 8.39
N SER A 372 -20.85 36.11 8.33
CA SER A 372 -21.27 37.06 9.37
C SER A 372 -21.53 36.43 10.74
N LYS A 373 -21.81 35.12 10.77
CA LYS A 373 -22.01 34.30 11.98
C LYS A 373 -20.79 33.47 12.39
N GLN A 374 -19.66 33.56 11.67
CA GLN A 374 -18.45 32.74 11.88
C GLN A 374 -18.73 31.24 12.08
N ASN A 375 -19.68 30.71 11.31
CA ASN A 375 -20.16 29.34 11.42
C ASN A 375 -19.84 28.49 10.17
N ARG A 376 -18.95 28.98 9.31
CA ARG A 376 -18.47 28.29 8.11
C ARG A 376 -16.98 28.02 8.20
N LEU A 377 -16.58 26.76 8.27
CA LEU A 377 -15.17 26.36 8.29
C LEU A 377 -14.62 26.32 6.87
N ALA A 378 -13.52 27.03 6.63
CA ALA A 378 -12.78 27.07 5.37
C ALA A 378 -11.28 26.77 5.61
N ILE A 379 -10.59 26.36 4.55
CA ILE A 379 -9.13 26.12 4.55
C ILE A 379 -8.44 27.16 3.67
N HIS A 380 -7.37 27.76 4.18
CA HIS A 380 -6.56 28.77 3.46
C HIS A 380 -5.14 28.23 3.26
N LEU A 381 -4.51 28.56 2.13
CA LEU A 381 -3.14 28.18 1.80
C LEU A 381 -2.25 29.42 1.72
N GLN A 382 -1.08 29.38 2.37
CA GLN A 382 -0.04 30.39 2.21
C GLN A 382 0.90 29.97 1.09
N HIS A 383 1.15 30.84 0.13
CA HIS A 383 2.03 30.55 -1.00
C HIS A 383 2.96 31.72 -1.32
N LEU A 384 4.07 31.43 -2.01
CA LEU A 384 4.96 32.48 -2.51
C LEU A 384 4.29 33.26 -3.65
N VAL A 385 4.50 34.57 -3.70
CA VAL A 385 3.94 35.44 -4.75
C VAL A 385 4.47 35.06 -6.14
N SER A 386 5.77 34.75 -6.22
CA SER A 386 6.48 34.32 -7.42
C SER A 386 7.21 32.99 -7.22
N LEU A 387 7.52 32.31 -8.32
CA LEU A 387 8.28 31.06 -8.33
C LEU A 387 9.77 31.34 -8.02
N PRO A 388 10.41 30.61 -7.08
CA PRO A 388 11.85 30.71 -6.83
C PRO A 388 12.68 30.43 -8.08
N LYS A 389 13.80 31.15 -8.25
CA LYS A 389 14.68 31.00 -9.42
C LYS A 389 15.19 29.58 -9.59
N ILE A 390 15.47 28.88 -8.49
CA ILE A 390 15.87 27.46 -8.52
C ILE A 390 14.80 26.50 -9.08
N LEU A 391 13.51 26.83 -8.96
CA LEU A 391 12.41 26.01 -9.47
C LEU A 391 11.99 26.42 -10.88
N GLN A 392 12.42 27.58 -11.36
CA GLN A 392 12.05 28.12 -12.67
C GLN A 392 12.44 27.20 -13.84
N PRO A 393 13.65 26.59 -13.90
CA PRO A 393 14.02 25.68 -14.98
C PRO A 393 13.25 24.36 -15.01
N HIS A 394 12.53 24.03 -13.93
CA HIS A 394 11.89 22.73 -13.71
C HIS A 394 10.36 22.81 -13.55
N TRP A 395 9.83 23.99 -13.22
CA TRP A 395 8.45 24.18 -12.79
C TRP A 395 7.78 25.44 -13.36
N ASP A 396 8.41 26.10 -14.32
CA ASP A 396 7.82 27.24 -15.05
C ASP A 396 6.68 26.80 -15.99
N VAL A 397 5.81 27.74 -16.38
CA VAL A 397 4.57 27.55 -17.16
C VAL A 397 4.79 26.76 -18.46
N HIS A 398 5.95 26.91 -19.10
CA HIS A 398 6.29 26.26 -20.36
C HIS A 398 6.73 24.79 -20.23
N MET A 399 6.93 24.28 -19.00
CA MET A 399 7.27 22.88 -18.79
C MET A 399 6.02 21.98 -18.75
N ALA A 400 6.07 20.87 -19.49
CA ALA A 400 5.07 19.83 -19.44
C ALA A 400 5.26 19.00 -18.17
N ILE A 401 4.46 19.32 -17.15
CA ILE A 401 4.35 18.55 -15.92
C ILE A 401 2.99 17.85 -15.96
N GLY A 402 2.93 16.60 -15.50
CA GLY A 402 1.67 15.84 -15.40
C GLY A 402 0.57 16.61 -14.65
N ALA A 403 -0.69 16.32 -14.95
CA ALA A 403 -1.82 17.01 -14.33
C ALA A 403 -1.81 16.86 -12.80
N PRO A 404 -2.09 17.92 -12.03
CA PRO A 404 -2.11 17.85 -10.58
C PRO A 404 -3.22 16.91 -10.09
N LYS A 405 -2.93 16.10 -9.08
CA LYS A 405 -3.81 15.02 -8.60
C LYS A 405 -4.37 15.36 -7.21
N TRP A 406 -5.70 15.35 -7.08
CA TRP A 406 -6.35 15.40 -5.78
C TRP A 406 -6.21 14.05 -5.06
N GLN A 407 -5.66 14.07 -3.86
CA GLN A 407 -5.58 12.92 -2.97
C GLN A 407 -6.27 13.24 -1.63
N GLY A 408 -6.96 12.26 -1.09
CA GLY A 408 -7.55 12.29 0.25
C GLY A 408 -7.34 10.93 0.90
N PRO A 409 -7.91 10.67 2.09
CA PRO A 409 -7.77 9.38 2.75
C PRO A 409 -8.30 8.26 1.84
N GLU A 410 -7.46 7.28 1.51
CA GLU A 410 -7.74 6.24 0.50
C GLU A 410 -8.80 5.23 0.95
N GLU A 411 -9.01 5.09 2.26
CA GLU A 411 -9.98 4.19 2.88
C GLU A 411 -10.86 4.99 3.87
N GLN A 412 -12.19 4.75 3.83
CA GLN A 412 -13.12 5.19 4.89
C GLN A 412 -12.93 4.34 6.16
N ASP A 413 -11.68 4.11 6.53
CA ASP A 413 -11.31 3.26 7.63
C ASP A 413 -11.60 3.96 8.95
N SER A 414 -12.53 3.37 9.69
CA SER A 414 -12.96 3.84 11.01
C SER A 414 -11.81 3.97 12.03
N ARG A 415 -10.66 3.31 11.80
CA ARG A 415 -9.46 3.44 12.66
C ARG A 415 -8.95 4.88 12.76
N TRP A 416 -9.16 5.70 11.74
CA TRP A 416 -8.72 7.09 11.69
C TRP A 416 -9.81 8.08 12.10
N PHE A 417 -10.96 7.63 12.60
CA PHE A 417 -12.08 8.52 12.95
C PHE A 417 -12.03 8.86 14.44
N GLU A 418 -11.62 10.09 14.73
CA GLU A 418 -11.62 10.61 16.10
C GLU A 418 -12.89 11.43 16.38
N PRO A 419 -13.61 11.17 17.48
CA PRO A 419 -14.78 11.95 17.86
C PRO A 419 -14.34 13.33 18.39
N ILE A 420 -15.05 14.39 17.98
CA ILE A 420 -14.70 15.76 18.42
C ILE A 420 -15.13 16.01 19.86
N LYS A 421 -16.37 15.67 20.24
CA LYS A 421 -16.86 15.84 21.62
C LYS A 421 -17.56 14.59 22.14
N TRP A 422 -18.61 14.17 21.43
CA TRP A 422 -19.48 13.07 21.82
C TRP A 422 -19.31 11.89 20.84
N LYS A 423 -19.22 10.67 21.37
CA LYS A 423 -18.95 9.43 20.59
C LYS A 423 -19.96 9.13 19.46
N ASN A 424 -21.15 9.72 19.52
CA ASN A 424 -22.26 9.39 18.61
C ASN A 424 -22.54 10.46 17.53
N PHE A 425 -21.80 11.57 17.49
CA PHE A 425 -22.06 12.67 16.55
C PHE A 425 -20.91 12.87 15.54
N SER A 426 -20.38 14.10 15.44
CA SER A 426 -19.36 14.46 14.45
C SER A 426 -17.97 13.96 14.80
N HIS A 427 -17.29 13.42 13.79
CA HIS A 427 -15.92 12.90 13.86
C HIS A 427 -15.02 13.61 12.86
N VAL A 428 -13.71 13.45 13.00
CA VAL A 428 -12.67 13.95 12.09
C VAL A 428 -11.84 12.78 11.62
N SER A 429 -11.57 12.71 10.31
CA SER A 429 -10.60 11.77 9.75
C SER A 429 -9.17 12.28 10.02
N THR A 430 -8.41 11.53 10.82
CA THR A 430 -7.04 11.84 11.21
C THR A 430 -5.97 11.15 10.35
N ALA A 431 -6.41 10.54 9.24
CA ALA A 431 -5.54 9.88 8.29
C ALA A 431 -4.54 10.88 7.69
N PRO A 432 -3.23 10.58 7.66
CA PRO A 432 -2.24 11.40 6.98
C PRO A 432 -2.47 11.38 5.48
N ILE A 433 -2.47 12.56 4.84
CA ILE A 433 -2.58 12.70 3.39
C ILE A 433 -1.20 13.10 2.86
N GLU A 434 -0.51 12.12 2.28
CA GLU A 434 0.82 12.24 1.67
C GLU A 434 0.85 11.44 0.36
N HIS A 435 1.77 11.77 -0.54
CA HIS A 435 1.91 11.05 -1.79
C HIS A 435 2.76 9.78 -1.60
N VAL A 436 2.14 8.59 -1.70
CA VAL A 436 2.75 7.28 -1.34
C VAL A 436 4.04 6.94 -2.12
N GLU A 437 4.25 7.54 -3.29
CA GLU A 437 5.43 7.29 -4.15
C GLU A 437 6.66 8.18 -3.85
N THR A 438 6.59 9.15 -2.94
CA THR A 438 7.75 10.02 -2.64
C THR A 438 8.72 9.36 -1.67
N SER A 439 9.55 8.44 -2.19
CA SER A 439 10.68 7.87 -1.44
C SER A 439 11.80 8.90 -1.30
N ILE A 440 12.41 9.01 -0.12
CA ILE A 440 13.61 9.84 0.08
C ILE A 440 14.71 9.34 -0.87
N GLY A 441 15.12 10.19 -1.82
CA GLY A 441 16.20 9.89 -2.78
C GLY A 441 15.78 9.43 -4.18
N ASP A 442 14.49 9.37 -4.50
CA ASP A 442 14.04 9.01 -5.86
C ASP A 442 14.25 10.15 -6.87
N LEU A 443 14.89 9.85 -8.01
CA LEU A 443 15.26 10.82 -9.07
C LEU A 443 14.08 11.18 -9.98
N SER A 444 12.92 10.54 -9.80
CA SER A 444 11.75 10.66 -10.67
C SER A 444 10.95 11.98 -10.50
N GLY A 445 11.27 12.80 -9.49
CA GLY A 445 10.65 14.10 -9.17
C GLY A 445 9.71 14.06 -7.96
N VAL A 446 9.55 15.20 -7.27
CA VAL A 446 8.83 15.30 -5.97
C VAL A 446 7.42 15.83 -6.14
N HIS A 447 6.46 15.34 -5.36
CA HIS A 447 5.10 15.86 -5.33
C HIS A 447 4.91 16.83 -4.16
N ILE A 448 4.42 18.04 -4.43
CA ILE A 448 4.15 19.06 -3.41
C ILE A 448 2.70 19.52 -3.44
N VAL A 449 2.22 20.04 -2.31
CA VAL A 449 0.84 20.53 -2.18
C VAL A 449 0.70 21.88 -2.88
N THR A 450 -0.33 22.01 -3.71
CA THR A 450 -0.67 23.22 -4.48
C THR A 450 -2.14 23.61 -4.35
N GLY A 451 -2.90 22.87 -3.54
CA GLY A 451 -4.29 23.17 -3.23
C GLY A 451 -4.84 22.28 -2.12
N ALA A 452 -5.96 22.69 -1.54
CA ALA A 452 -6.63 21.97 -0.46
C ALA A 452 -8.15 22.15 -0.52
N GLN A 453 -8.89 21.18 0.00
CA GLN A 453 -10.35 21.18 0.06
C GLN A 453 -10.82 20.45 1.33
N LEU A 454 -11.85 20.99 1.99
CA LEU A 454 -12.54 20.31 3.10
C LEU A 454 -13.82 19.64 2.59
N GLY A 455 -14.17 18.49 3.17
CA GLY A 455 -15.40 17.78 2.85
C GLY A 455 -15.99 17.05 4.06
N VAL A 456 -17.24 16.60 3.93
CA VAL A 456 -17.95 15.83 4.96
C VAL A 456 -18.44 14.53 4.35
N TRP A 457 -18.12 13.39 4.97
CA TRP A 457 -18.76 12.11 4.71
C TRP A 457 -19.96 11.92 5.62
N ASP A 458 -21.04 11.40 5.06
CA ASP A 458 -22.29 11.11 5.78
C ASP A 458 -22.38 9.60 6.06
N PHE A 459 -22.37 9.23 7.34
CA PHE A 459 -22.57 7.86 7.83
C PHE A 459 -23.85 7.78 8.70
N GLY A 460 -24.94 8.36 8.23
CA GLY A 460 -26.26 8.31 8.89
C GLY A 460 -26.31 9.21 10.13
N ALA A 461 -26.01 8.65 11.31
CA ALA A 461 -26.00 9.43 12.56
C ALA A 461 -24.65 10.16 12.80
N LYS A 462 -23.61 9.83 12.03
CA LYS A 462 -22.24 10.36 12.19
C LYS A 462 -21.80 11.11 10.92
N ASN A 463 -21.41 12.36 11.08
CA ASN A 463 -20.78 13.15 10.03
C ASN A 463 -19.26 13.18 10.27
N VAL A 464 -18.47 12.83 9.26
CA VAL A 464 -17.00 12.78 9.36
C VAL A 464 -16.37 13.87 8.50
N LEU A 465 -15.66 14.81 9.12
CA LEU A 465 -14.87 15.83 8.42
C LEU A 465 -13.61 15.19 7.84
N HIS A 466 -13.32 15.42 6.56
CA HIS A 466 -12.10 14.98 5.90
C HIS A 466 -11.44 16.13 5.12
N LEU A 467 -10.12 16.02 4.95
CA LEU A 467 -9.29 16.91 4.15
C LEU A 467 -8.95 16.23 2.82
N LYS A 468 -8.77 17.02 1.76
CA LYS A 468 -8.17 16.60 0.48
C LYS A 468 -7.11 17.60 0.09
N LEU A 469 -6.01 17.12 -0.48
CA LEU A 469 -4.89 17.94 -0.94
C LEU A 469 -4.67 17.72 -2.44
N LEU A 470 -4.27 18.77 -3.14
CA LEU A 470 -3.92 18.75 -4.55
C LEU A 470 -2.40 18.70 -4.69
N PHE A 471 -1.88 17.62 -5.27
CA PHE A 471 -0.46 17.39 -5.46
C PHE A 471 -0.02 17.74 -6.89
N SER A 472 1.05 18.53 -7.01
CA SER A 472 1.72 18.85 -8.27
C SER A 472 3.13 18.25 -8.27
N LYS A 473 3.52 17.64 -9.39
CA LYS A 473 4.87 17.07 -9.58
C LYS A 473 5.88 18.19 -9.87
N VAL A 474 7.06 18.10 -9.27
CA VAL A 474 8.21 18.97 -9.50
C VAL A 474 9.36 18.09 -9.97
N PRO A 475 9.62 18.01 -11.29
CA PRO A 475 10.66 17.14 -11.85
C PRO A 475 12.07 17.62 -11.48
N GLY A 476 13.02 16.70 -11.35
CA GLY A 476 14.43 17.02 -11.08
C GLY A 476 14.77 17.39 -9.62
N CYS A 477 13.77 17.39 -8.75
CA CYS A 477 13.89 17.72 -7.33
C CYS A 477 13.87 16.45 -6.47
N THR A 478 14.56 16.46 -5.31
CA THR A 478 14.51 15.36 -4.32
C THR A 478 14.24 15.89 -2.90
N ILE A 479 13.60 15.07 -2.07
CA ILE A 479 13.34 15.40 -0.65
C ILE A 479 14.56 15.03 0.18
N ARG A 480 15.11 16.00 0.91
CA ARG A 480 16.25 15.82 1.83
C ARG A 480 15.81 15.35 3.21
N ARG A 481 14.72 15.94 3.73
CA ARG A 481 14.18 15.66 5.07
C ARG A 481 12.67 15.93 5.10
N SER A 482 11.94 15.11 5.85
CA SER A 482 10.52 15.30 6.16
C SER A 482 10.33 15.47 7.66
N VAL A 483 9.51 16.44 8.06
CA VAL A 483 9.16 16.66 9.47
C VAL A 483 7.67 17.00 9.59
N TRP A 484 6.97 16.25 10.43
CA TRP A 484 5.62 16.59 10.86
C TRP A 484 5.67 17.63 11.98
N ASP A 485 4.92 18.73 11.84
CA ASP A 485 4.77 19.67 12.95
C ASP A 485 3.75 19.16 13.97
N HIS A 486 4.18 19.11 15.23
CA HIS A 486 3.38 18.67 16.36
C HIS A 486 3.12 19.78 17.39
N THR A 487 3.60 21.00 17.13
CA THR A 487 3.55 22.10 18.10
C THR A 487 3.02 23.38 17.42
N PRO A 488 1.93 24.00 17.91
CA PRO A 488 1.45 25.27 17.37
C PRO A 488 2.47 26.38 17.64
N ALA A 489 2.70 27.24 16.66
CA ALA A 489 3.59 28.39 16.81
C ALA A 489 3.07 29.32 17.93
N THR A 490 3.90 29.61 18.93
CA THR A 490 3.62 30.67 19.89
C THR A 490 3.62 32.00 19.13
N PRO A 491 2.57 32.82 19.19
CA PRO A 491 2.55 34.09 18.49
C PRO A 491 3.73 34.95 18.97
N SER A 492 4.64 35.29 18.06
CA SER A 492 5.75 36.18 18.31
C SER A 492 5.24 37.53 18.80
N SER A 493 5.80 38.00 19.92
CA SER A 493 5.58 39.33 20.47
C SER A 493 5.82 40.41 19.41
N ALA A 494 4.74 40.92 18.83
CA ALA A 494 4.79 42.17 18.08
C ALA A 494 5.06 43.30 19.07
N LEU A 495 6.01 44.16 18.69
CA LEU A 495 6.43 45.38 19.36
C LEU A 495 5.26 46.14 20.00
N LYS A 496 5.42 46.45 21.29
CA LYS A 496 4.70 47.54 21.94
C LYS A 496 4.95 48.83 21.16
N THR A 497 3.87 49.49 20.77
CA THR A 497 3.85 50.94 20.59
C THR A 497 2.81 51.48 21.57
N ASP A 498 3.28 52.36 22.44
CA ASP A 498 2.56 52.91 23.58
C ASP A 498 1.40 53.84 23.18
N GLY A 499 0.41 53.90 24.08
CA GLY A 499 -0.32 55.13 24.39
C GLY A 499 -1.76 55.26 23.87
N SER A 500 -2.75 54.81 24.65
CA SER A 500 -3.62 55.72 25.43
C SER A 500 -4.99 55.09 25.81
N SER A 501 -5.30 55.26 27.09
CA SER A 501 -6.63 55.53 27.67
C SER A 501 -7.73 54.46 27.65
N SER A 502 -7.96 53.93 28.84
CA SER A 502 -9.18 53.31 29.35
C SER A 502 -10.48 54.03 28.99
N SER A 503 -11.52 53.28 28.63
CA SER A 503 -12.84 53.41 29.27
C SER A 503 -13.71 52.16 29.00
N HIS A 504 -14.15 51.55 30.10
CA HIS A 504 -15.26 50.61 30.13
C HIS A 504 -16.55 51.32 29.70
N LEU A 505 -17.36 50.68 28.85
CA LEU A 505 -18.81 50.68 29.00
C LEU A 505 -19.46 49.55 28.19
N ASN A 506 -20.41 48.90 28.85
CA ASN A 506 -21.13 47.69 28.48
C ASN A 506 -21.91 47.81 27.17
N ASN A 507 -21.86 46.77 26.34
CA ASN A 507 -23.00 46.34 25.54
C ASN A 507 -23.05 44.81 25.47
N ARG A 508 -23.79 44.21 26.41
CA ARG A 508 -24.21 42.81 26.37
C ARG A 508 -25.53 42.73 25.62
N SER A 509 -25.49 42.34 24.34
CA SER A 509 -26.56 41.60 23.65
C SER A 509 -26.22 41.40 22.17
N SER A 510 -25.47 40.33 21.86
CA SER A 510 -25.48 39.54 20.60
C SER A 510 -24.21 38.70 20.40
N ASP A 511 -23.15 38.92 21.18
CA ASP A 511 -21.84 38.27 20.95
C ASP A 511 -21.64 36.90 21.63
N ASP A 512 -22.52 36.46 22.53
CA ASP A 512 -22.39 35.15 23.23
C ASP A 512 -22.51 33.92 22.31
N LYS A 513 -23.02 34.07 21.08
CA LYS A 513 -23.05 32.99 20.08
C LYS A 513 -21.81 32.96 19.17
N LYS A 514 -21.11 34.08 18.96
CA LYS A 514 -19.90 34.15 18.13
C LYS A 514 -18.71 33.40 18.77
N GLU A 515 -18.61 33.42 20.10
CA GLU A 515 -17.50 32.74 20.80
C GLU A 515 -17.65 31.21 20.96
N LYS A 516 -18.84 30.62 20.78
CA LYS A 516 -19.04 29.18 21.04
C LYS A 516 -18.46 28.26 19.96
N LEU A 517 -18.43 28.70 18.69
CA LEU A 517 -17.91 27.91 17.56
C LEU A 517 -16.39 28.08 17.38
N ALA A 518 -15.85 29.27 17.68
CA ALA A 518 -14.40 29.50 17.74
C ALA A 518 -13.70 28.62 18.80
N LYS A 519 -14.43 28.15 19.83
CA LYS A 519 -13.92 27.18 20.82
C LYS A 519 -13.79 25.75 20.28
N LEU A 520 -14.31 25.43 19.08
CA LEU A 520 -14.31 24.08 18.48
C LEU A 520 -13.25 23.89 17.39
N VAL A 521 -12.62 24.95 16.91
CA VAL A 521 -11.62 24.89 15.83
C VAL A 521 -10.37 25.63 16.30
N ASP A 522 -9.22 25.04 16.08
CA ASP A 522 -7.95 25.71 16.26
C ASP A 522 -7.63 26.54 15.00
N LEU A 523 -7.52 27.85 15.18
CA LEU A 523 -7.24 28.82 14.12
C LEU A 523 -5.75 29.17 14.03
N THR A 524 -4.89 28.45 14.76
CA THR A 524 -3.44 28.65 14.69
C THR A 524 -2.92 28.44 13.27
N GLU A 525 -2.04 29.33 12.86
CA GLU A 525 -1.40 29.27 11.55
C GLU A 525 -0.29 28.23 11.60
N MET A 526 -0.36 27.25 10.71
CA MET A 526 0.70 26.27 10.54
C MET A 526 1.54 26.73 9.35
N SER A 527 2.63 27.45 9.60
CA SER A 527 3.57 27.89 8.57
C SER A 527 4.99 27.78 9.09
N LYS A 528 5.92 27.41 8.22
CA LYS A 528 7.36 27.59 8.46
C LYS A 528 7.93 28.52 7.43
N GLY A 529 8.78 29.43 7.87
CA GLY A 529 9.27 30.51 7.04
C GLY A 529 10.79 30.71 7.12
N PRO A 530 11.27 31.85 6.63
CA PRO A 530 12.65 32.31 6.75
C PRO A 530 13.26 32.29 8.16
N GLN A 531 12.41 32.24 9.19
CA GLN A 531 12.79 32.26 10.60
C GLN A 531 13.12 30.85 11.12
N ASP A 532 12.69 29.79 10.40
CA ASP A 532 12.80 28.39 10.81
C ASP A 532 13.87 27.67 9.97
N ILE A 533 15.03 27.39 10.54
CA ILE A 533 16.18 26.75 9.84
C ILE A 533 15.72 25.43 9.17
N PRO A 534 16.01 25.20 7.86
CA PRO A 534 16.90 25.95 6.97
C PRO A 534 16.23 27.07 6.13
N GLY A 535 15.03 27.52 6.50
CA GLY A 535 14.37 28.71 5.96
C GLY A 535 13.61 28.53 4.65
N HIS A 536 13.52 27.30 4.13
CA HIS A 536 12.96 26.97 2.81
C HIS A 536 12.01 25.75 2.85
N TRP A 537 10.93 25.84 3.62
CA TRP A 537 9.99 24.74 3.83
C TRP A 537 8.85 24.74 2.81
N LEU A 538 8.50 23.55 2.31
CA LEU A 538 7.35 23.32 1.43
C LEU A 538 6.38 22.33 2.06
N VAL A 539 5.08 22.55 1.86
CA VAL A 539 4.03 21.64 2.31
C VAL A 539 3.92 20.46 1.35
N THR A 540 4.05 19.25 1.87
CA THR A 540 4.02 17.99 1.11
C THR A 540 3.06 16.96 1.68
N GLY A 541 2.41 17.29 2.78
CA GLY A 541 1.31 16.53 3.34
C GLY A 541 0.59 17.30 4.42
N ALA A 542 -0.62 16.89 4.75
CA ALA A 542 -1.36 17.43 5.89
C ALA A 542 -2.38 16.42 6.40
N LYS A 543 -2.81 16.62 7.64
CA LYS A 543 -3.86 15.84 8.28
C LYS A 543 -4.67 16.69 9.23
N LEU A 544 -5.92 16.31 9.43
CA LEU A 544 -6.72 16.85 10.52
C LEU A 544 -6.45 16.04 11.78
N GLY A 545 -6.75 16.62 12.93
CA GLY A 545 -6.66 15.97 14.24
C GLY A 545 -7.71 16.49 15.19
N VAL A 546 -7.84 15.82 16.34
CA VAL A 546 -8.63 16.33 17.46
C VAL A 546 -7.73 16.52 18.67
N ASP A 547 -7.61 17.75 19.18
CA ASP A 547 -6.93 18.03 20.45
C ASP A 547 -7.89 18.68 21.43
N LYS A 548 -8.06 18.07 22.62
CA LYS A 548 -9.01 18.51 23.68
C LYS A 548 -10.42 18.84 23.15
N GLY A 549 -10.86 18.12 22.12
CA GLY A 549 -12.15 18.29 21.45
C GLY A 549 -12.28 19.49 20.51
N LYS A 550 -11.14 20.01 20.03
CA LYS A 550 -11.03 20.99 18.94
C LYS A 550 -10.51 20.33 17.68
N ILE A 551 -11.02 20.78 16.52
CA ILE A 551 -10.48 20.41 15.21
C ILE A 551 -9.15 21.14 15.04
N VAL A 552 -8.06 20.39 14.87
CA VAL A 552 -6.72 20.92 14.62
C VAL A 552 -6.23 20.51 13.23
N LEU A 553 -5.40 21.35 12.61
CA LEU A 553 -4.70 21.04 11.37
C LEU A 553 -3.23 20.76 11.67
N ARG A 554 -2.68 19.68 11.13
CA ARG A 554 -1.25 19.35 11.20
C ARG A 554 -0.71 19.19 9.79
N GLN A 555 0.51 19.68 9.54
CA GLN A 555 1.14 19.61 8.23
C GLN A 555 2.46 18.84 8.28
N ASN A 556 2.79 18.16 7.20
CA ASN A 556 4.12 17.64 6.92
C ASN A 556 4.83 18.60 5.97
N MET A 557 6.04 19.02 6.36
CA MET A 557 6.87 19.90 5.58
C MET A 557 8.16 19.20 5.16
N HIS A 558 8.65 19.53 3.96
CA HIS A 558 9.88 18.96 3.42
C HIS A 558 10.97 19.99 3.17
N GLN A 559 12.21 19.53 3.35
CA GLN A 559 13.44 20.17 2.94
C GLN A 559 13.79 19.71 1.52
N HIS A 560 14.01 20.65 0.60
CA HIS A 560 14.42 20.37 -0.78
C HIS A 560 15.95 20.22 -0.88
N SER A 561 16.45 19.27 -1.68
CA SER A 561 17.86 19.21 -2.09
C SER A 561 17.98 18.91 -3.58
N ASN A 562 18.69 19.77 -4.32
CA ASN A 562 19.18 19.44 -5.65
C ASN A 562 20.51 18.70 -5.49
N LYS A 563 20.47 17.37 -5.29
CA LYS A 563 21.69 16.57 -5.40
C LYS A 563 21.93 16.19 -6.86
N LEU A 564 22.23 17.19 -7.69
CA LEU A 564 22.64 17.05 -9.10
C LEU A 564 24.07 17.57 -9.32
N ARG A 565 24.97 17.28 -8.37
CA ARG A 565 26.41 17.56 -8.52
C ARG A 565 27.32 16.33 -8.34
N GLY A 566 26.76 15.14 -8.11
CA GLY A 566 27.56 13.93 -7.81
C GLY A 566 27.63 12.86 -8.92
N ILE A 567 26.91 13.02 -10.03
CA ILE A 567 26.87 12.01 -11.12
C ILE A 567 27.34 12.60 -12.48
N MET A 568 27.56 13.92 -12.57
CA MET A 568 28.15 14.55 -13.76
C MET A 568 29.65 14.91 -13.63
N ASP A 569 30.28 14.67 -12.48
CA ASP A 569 31.70 14.99 -12.24
C ASP A 569 32.63 13.75 -12.18
N ILE A 570 32.24 12.59 -12.73
CA ILE A 570 33.14 11.43 -12.94
C ILE A 570 33.49 11.19 -14.42
N THR A 571 33.00 12.02 -15.36
CA THR A 571 33.32 11.84 -16.80
C THR A 571 34.07 13.01 -17.44
N ASN A 572 34.83 13.78 -16.66
CA ASN A 572 35.87 14.68 -17.20
C ASN A 572 37.13 14.69 -16.33
N GLY A 573 37.91 13.61 -16.45
CA GLY A 573 39.29 13.52 -15.96
C GLY A 573 40.17 12.91 -17.05
N ARG A 574 40.82 13.77 -17.83
CA ARG A 574 41.72 13.44 -18.94
C ARG A 574 43.10 12.99 -18.42
N TYR A 575 43.60 11.93 -19.05
CA TYR A 575 44.99 11.57 -19.37
C TYR A 575 46.03 11.36 -18.24
N ALA A 576 46.43 10.10 -18.09
CA ALA A 576 47.84 9.73 -17.99
C ALA A 576 48.35 9.30 -19.38
N THR A 577 49.56 9.75 -19.69
CA THR A 577 50.41 9.58 -20.88
C THR A 577 50.61 8.09 -21.24
N SER A 578 50.71 7.65 -22.49
CA SER A 578 51.90 7.76 -23.36
C SER A 578 51.71 6.84 -24.58
N ASN A 579 51.78 7.35 -25.82
CA ASN A 579 52.82 6.99 -26.80
C ASN A 579 52.49 7.44 -28.24
N LYS A 580 53.58 7.84 -28.90
CA LYS A 580 53.74 8.40 -30.25
C LYS A 580 53.14 7.54 -31.37
N SER A 581 52.57 8.17 -32.41
CA SER A 581 53.16 8.19 -33.76
C SER A 581 52.29 8.97 -34.78
N GLN A 582 52.96 9.93 -35.42
CA GLN A 582 52.85 10.44 -36.79
C GLN A 582 51.51 10.39 -37.57
N SER A 583 51.11 11.60 -37.99
CA SER A 583 50.30 11.97 -39.17
C SER A 583 50.92 11.54 -40.52
N PRO A 584 50.35 11.81 -41.74
CA PRO A 584 49.10 12.53 -42.10
C PRO A 584 48.27 11.91 -43.27
N SER A 585 47.19 12.61 -43.68
CA SER A 585 46.63 12.75 -45.06
C SER A 585 45.37 11.96 -45.52
N VAL A 586 44.25 12.71 -45.58
CA VAL A 586 43.32 13.04 -46.69
C VAL A 586 43.24 12.19 -47.99
N SER A 587 41.97 12.06 -48.46
CA SER A 587 41.41 11.82 -49.84
C SER A 587 41.12 10.37 -50.28
N LYS A 588 39.81 10.00 -50.38
CA LYS A 588 38.93 9.85 -51.60
C LYS A 588 39.32 8.62 -52.47
N SER A 589 38.43 7.77 -53.00
CA SER A 589 37.32 8.08 -53.92
C SER A 589 36.59 6.81 -54.43
N TYR A 590 35.28 6.96 -54.69
CA TYR A 590 34.43 6.57 -55.85
C TYR A 590 34.58 5.27 -56.68
N ILE A 591 33.42 4.75 -57.12
CA ILE A 591 33.11 4.15 -58.46
C ILE A 591 31.67 4.61 -58.83
N TYR A 592 31.40 5.47 -59.83
CA TYR A 592 31.20 5.29 -61.31
C TYR A 592 29.86 4.58 -61.67
N GLU A 593 28.99 4.96 -62.64
CA GLU A 593 28.99 5.86 -63.83
C GLU A 593 27.55 5.98 -64.49
N PRO A 594 27.27 6.46 -65.76
CA PRO A 594 26.39 7.65 -66.00
C PRO A 594 25.40 7.63 -67.24
N GLN A 595 24.87 8.85 -67.59
CA GLN A 595 24.46 9.44 -68.93
C GLN A 595 23.10 9.09 -69.60
N PHE A 596 22.33 9.93 -70.35
CA PHE A 596 22.47 11.28 -71.02
C PHE A 596 21.06 11.92 -71.39
N THR A 597 20.87 13.26 -71.19
CA THR A 597 20.09 14.36 -71.91
C THR A 597 18.62 14.25 -72.46
N LEU A 598 17.79 15.30 -72.75
CA LEU A 598 17.92 16.76 -73.07
C LEU A 598 16.55 17.55 -72.94
N ALA A 599 16.61 18.87 -72.62
CA ALA A 599 15.88 20.08 -73.11
C ALA A 599 14.39 20.51 -72.81
N SER A 600 14.28 21.81 -72.42
CA SER A 600 13.33 22.91 -72.82
C SER A 600 12.20 23.44 -71.88
N HIS A 601 12.18 24.76 -71.66
CA HIS A 601 11.07 25.65 -71.20
C HIS A 601 10.27 26.17 -72.44
N PRO A 602 9.05 26.82 -72.42
CA PRO A 602 8.43 27.67 -71.36
C PRO A 602 6.85 27.69 -71.27
N PHE A 603 6.30 28.59 -70.42
CA PHE A 603 4.97 29.27 -70.45
C PHE A 603 3.60 28.58 -70.14
N SER A 604 2.99 29.07 -69.05
CA SER A 604 1.61 29.60 -68.90
C SER A 604 0.37 28.70 -68.61
N LYS A 605 -0.32 29.16 -67.54
CA LYS A 605 -1.79 29.26 -67.31
C LYS A 605 -2.63 28.02 -66.94
N ILE A 606 -3.13 28.12 -65.70
CA ILE A 606 -4.53 27.99 -65.25
C ILE A 606 -5.22 26.64 -65.51
N HIS A 607 -5.16 25.76 -64.52
CA HIS A 607 -6.33 25.26 -63.79
C HIS A 607 -5.83 24.35 -62.65
N THR A 608 -6.67 24.12 -61.63
CA THR A 608 -6.49 23.11 -60.56
C THR A 608 -5.78 23.55 -59.27
N SER A 609 -6.11 24.72 -58.72
CA SER A 609 -5.68 25.18 -57.39
C SER A 609 -6.73 25.03 -56.27
N VAL A 610 -7.69 24.11 -56.38
CA VAL A 610 -8.76 23.95 -55.34
C VAL A 610 -8.91 22.51 -54.80
N LEU A 611 -8.21 21.52 -55.35
CA LEU A 611 -8.41 20.11 -54.93
C LEU A 611 -7.24 19.45 -54.18
N PHE A 612 -6.09 20.13 -54.03
CA PHE A 612 -4.92 19.58 -53.33
C PHE A 612 -4.66 20.13 -51.92
N SER A 613 -5.23 21.28 -51.55
CA SER A 613 -5.04 21.85 -50.20
C SER A 613 -5.83 21.12 -49.09
N THR A 614 -6.87 20.36 -49.44
CA THR A 614 -7.73 19.68 -48.46
C THR A 614 -7.16 18.32 -48.02
N ARG A 615 -6.23 17.75 -48.81
CA ARG A 615 -5.68 16.40 -48.55
C ARG A 615 -4.46 16.41 -47.64
N GLU A 616 -3.65 17.48 -47.65
CA GLU A 616 -2.49 17.61 -46.76
C GLU A 616 -2.89 17.96 -45.32
N ARG A 617 -3.93 18.78 -45.10
CA ARG A 617 -4.46 19.03 -43.74
C ARG A 617 -5.06 17.77 -43.09
N SER A 618 -5.67 16.88 -43.89
CA SER A 618 -6.15 15.58 -43.38
C SER A 618 -5.02 14.60 -43.07
N LEU A 619 -3.90 14.63 -43.80
CA LEU A 619 -2.76 13.74 -43.57
C LEU A 619 -1.89 14.18 -42.38
N GLN A 620 -1.72 15.50 -42.17
CA GLN A 620 -1.07 16.03 -40.96
C GLN A 620 -1.94 15.84 -39.70
N SER A 621 -3.26 15.93 -39.82
CA SER A 621 -4.17 15.56 -38.72
C SER A 621 -4.14 14.06 -38.43
N LEU A 622 -3.95 13.20 -39.44
CA LEU A 622 -3.82 11.75 -39.25
C LEU A 622 -2.49 11.38 -38.57
N TYR A 623 -1.38 12.03 -38.93
CA TYR A 623 -0.07 11.82 -38.30
C TYR A 623 -0.05 12.32 -36.84
N LEU A 624 -0.69 13.45 -36.55
CA LEU A 624 -0.79 13.97 -35.18
C LEU A 624 -1.73 13.13 -34.27
N VAL A 625 -2.68 12.39 -34.86
CA VAL A 625 -3.58 11.47 -34.13
C VAL A 625 -2.92 10.13 -33.86
N MET A 626 -1.95 9.70 -34.67
CA MET A 626 -1.21 8.45 -34.45
C MET A 626 -0.19 8.53 -33.31
N GLU A 627 0.25 9.73 -32.92
CA GLU A 627 1.25 9.93 -31.86
C GLU A 627 0.67 9.89 -30.41
N LYS A 628 -0.61 9.50 -30.25
CA LYS A 628 -1.31 9.47 -28.94
C LYS A 628 -2.14 8.21 -28.67
N LEU A 629 -1.85 7.10 -29.32
CA LEU A 629 -2.54 5.84 -29.07
C LEU A 629 -1.72 4.99 -28.10
N GLU A 630 -1.96 5.15 -26.79
CA GLU A 630 -1.48 4.21 -25.77
C GLU A 630 -2.08 2.82 -26.09
N LEU A 631 -1.21 1.89 -26.47
CA LEU A 631 -1.56 0.50 -26.74
C LEU A 631 -1.54 -0.27 -25.41
N VAL A 632 -2.50 -1.17 -25.24
CA VAL A 632 -2.58 -2.04 -24.07
C VAL A 632 -1.88 -3.35 -24.40
N GLU A 633 -0.77 -3.65 -23.72
CA GLU A 633 0.01 -4.87 -23.95
C GLU A 633 -0.81 -6.14 -23.66
N GLY A 634 -0.62 -7.18 -24.49
CA GLY A 634 -1.29 -8.47 -24.33
C GLY A 634 -2.78 -8.52 -24.71
N LYS A 635 -3.38 -7.41 -25.16
CA LYS A 635 -4.80 -7.32 -25.55
C LYS A 635 -4.99 -6.87 -27.00
N VAL A 636 -5.92 -7.50 -27.70
CA VAL A 636 -6.27 -7.22 -29.10
C VAL A 636 -7.74 -6.80 -29.26
N ASP A 637 -8.06 -6.12 -30.34
CA ASP A 637 -9.42 -5.87 -30.80
C ASP A 637 -10.00 -7.12 -31.49
N TRP A 638 -11.29 -7.09 -31.81
CA TRP A 638 -11.97 -8.20 -32.50
C TRP A 638 -11.41 -8.51 -33.90
N LYS A 639 -10.62 -7.60 -34.50
CA LYS A 639 -9.94 -7.79 -35.79
C LYS A 639 -8.50 -8.29 -35.63
N GLY A 640 -8.05 -8.56 -34.40
CA GLY A 640 -6.70 -9.04 -34.10
C GLY A 640 -5.62 -7.95 -34.09
N ARG A 641 -5.98 -6.66 -34.07
CA ARG A 641 -5.04 -5.54 -33.93
C ARG A 641 -4.87 -5.20 -32.46
N SER A 642 -3.73 -4.63 -32.06
CA SER A 642 -3.51 -4.25 -30.65
C SER A 642 -4.59 -3.29 -30.12
N ALA A 643 -5.04 -3.53 -28.89
CA ALA A 643 -6.10 -2.75 -28.28
C ALA A 643 -5.61 -1.34 -27.91
N VAL A 644 -6.44 -0.34 -28.22
CA VAL A 644 -6.20 1.08 -27.91
C VAL A 644 -6.90 1.47 -26.61
N LYS A 645 -6.16 2.03 -25.63
CA LYS A 645 -6.64 2.32 -24.27
C LYS A 645 -7.91 3.17 -24.20
N TYR A 646 -7.98 4.28 -24.95
CA TYR A 646 -9.13 5.21 -24.90
C TYR A 646 -10.29 4.87 -25.85
N LYS A 647 -10.14 3.81 -26.67
CA LYS A 647 -11.15 3.40 -27.66
C LYS A 647 -11.81 2.07 -27.31
N HIS A 648 -11.06 1.14 -26.74
CA HIS A 648 -11.53 -0.18 -26.37
C HIS A 648 -11.49 -0.33 -24.85
N GLY A 649 -12.41 -1.11 -24.27
CA GLY A 649 -12.48 -1.39 -22.84
C GLY A 649 -13.12 -0.29 -21.99
N GLY A 650 -12.89 -0.35 -20.68
CA GLY A 650 -13.43 0.56 -19.68
C GLY A 650 -14.90 0.30 -19.30
N MET A 651 -15.38 1.08 -18.32
CA MET A 651 -16.69 0.85 -17.70
C MET A 651 -17.87 0.91 -18.68
N LYS A 652 -17.83 1.79 -19.69
CA LYS A 652 -18.90 1.90 -20.70
C LYS A 652 -19.08 0.60 -21.49
N THR A 653 -17.97 -0.04 -21.82
CA THR A 653 -17.95 -1.34 -22.51
C THR A 653 -18.37 -2.46 -21.56
N ALA A 654 -17.93 -2.40 -20.30
CA ALA A 654 -18.29 -3.37 -19.27
C ALA A 654 -19.80 -3.41 -18.98
N VAL A 655 -20.54 -2.30 -19.12
CA VAL A 655 -22.01 -2.27 -18.96
C VAL A 655 -22.73 -3.23 -19.93
N LEU A 656 -22.22 -3.41 -21.15
CA LEU A 656 -22.79 -4.38 -22.11
C LEU A 656 -22.61 -5.82 -21.62
N ILE A 657 -21.45 -6.12 -21.02
CA ILE A 657 -21.15 -7.42 -20.42
C ILE A 657 -22.05 -7.65 -19.18
N LEU A 658 -22.22 -6.63 -18.34
CA LEU A 658 -23.14 -6.67 -17.19
C LEU A 658 -24.59 -6.95 -17.62
N GLY A 659 -25.06 -6.28 -18.69
CA GLY A 659 -26.37 -6.50 -19.26
C GLY A 659 -26.55 -7.93 -19.77
N THR A 660 -25.57 -8.44 -20.51
CA THR A 660 -25.54 -9.84 -20.99
C THR A 660 -25.67 -10.81 -19.81
N PHE A 661 -24.93 -10.58 -18.73
CA PHE A 661 -24.97 -11.44 -17.54
C PHE A 661 -26.30 -11.39 -16.80
N ALA A 662 -26.92 -10.21 -16.70
CA ALA A 662 -28.25 -10.07 -16.12
C ALA A 662 -29.31 -10.86 -16.90
N PHE A 663 -29.27 -10.81 -18.24
CA PHE A 663 -30.21 -11.54 -19.10
C PHE A 663 -29.99 -13.06 -19.08
N GLU A 664 -28.74 -13.53 -19.03
CA GLU A 664 -28.43 -14.96 -18.85
C GLU A 664 -29.00 -15.48 -17.53
N ASN A 665 -28.70 -14.81 -16.40
CA ASN A 665 -29.23 -15.23 -15.10
C ASN A 665 -30.76 -15.13 -15.05
N MET A 666 -31.36 -14.15 -15.73
CA MET A 666 -32.81 -14.07 -15.89
C MET A 666 -33.36 -15.31 -16.61
N ALA A 667 -32.72 -15.76 -17.69
CA ALA A 667 -33.16 -16.90 -18.48
C ALA A 667 -32.99 -18.25 -17.74
N THR A 668 -31.88 -18.45 -17.02
CA THR A 668 -31.47 -19.77 -16.53
C THR A 668 -31.82 -20.07 -15.08
N LEU A 669 -31.92 -19.06 -14.21
CA LEU A 669 -31.97 -19.30 -12.76
C LEU A 669 -33.30 -19.97 -12.32
N ALA A 670 -34.41 -19.70 -13.01
CA ALA A 670 -35.68 -20.39 -12.84
C ALA A 670 -35.60 -21.90 -13.16
N LEU A 671 -34.73 -22.30 -14.10
CA LEU A 671 -34.55 -23.71 -14.47
C LEU A 671 -33.97 -24.52 -13.32
N ALA A 672 -33.07 -23.93 -12.53
CA ALA A 672 -32.43 -24.59 -11.41
C ALA A 672 -33.41 -24.97 -10.28
N VAL A 673 -34.60 -24.36 -10.23
CA VAL A 673 -35.60 -24.60 -9.18
C VAL A 673 -36.91 -25.17 -9.70
N ASN A 674 -37.28 -24.88 -10.95
CA ASN A 674 -38.59 -25.25 -11.47
C ASN A 674 -38.53 -26.38 -12.52
N LEU A 675 -37.37 -26.70 -13.08
CA LEU A 675 -37.28 -27.78 -14.09
C LEU A 675 -37.66 -29.17 -13.51
N VAL A 676 -37.51 -29.39 -12.20
CA VAL A 676 -38.01 -30.61 -11.52
C VAL A 676 -39.53 -30.77 -11.65
N THR A 677 -40.29 -29.67 -11.64
CA THR A 677 -41.74 -29.71 -11.75
C THR A 677 -42.15 -29.92 -13.22
N TYR A 678 -41.38 -29.40 -14.19
CA TYR A 678 -41.54 -29.73 -15.61
C TYR A 678 -41.33 -31.23 -15.89
N PHE A 679 -40.25 -31.81 -15.37
CA PHE A 679 -39.98 -33.24 -15.53
C PHE A 679 -41.10 -34.11 -14.96
N ASN A 680 -41.64 -33.74 -13.80
CA ASN A 680 -42.71 -34.49 -13.17
C ASN A 680 -44.07 -34.27 -13.84
N ARG A 681 -44.49 -33.02 -14.09
CA ARG A 681 -45.84 -32.70 -14.56
C ARG A 681 -46.04 -32.85 -16.07
N VAL A 682 -45.03 -32.52 -16.87
CA VAL A 682 -45.15 -32.50 -18.35
C VAL A 682 -44.52 -33.74 -18.95
N MET A 683 -43.34 -34.15 -18.47
CA MET A 683 -42.62 -35.31 -19.00
C MET A 683 -42.94 -36.62 -18.26
N HIS A 684 -43.82 -36.55 -17.26
CA HIS A 684 -44.32 -37.67 -16.45
C HIS A 684 -43.24 -38.52 -15.75
N PHE A 685 -42.06 -37.97 -15.50
CA PHE A 685 -41.08 -38.62 -14.63
C PHE A 685 -41.62 -38.75 -13.21
N GLU A 686 -41.27 -39.83 -12.52
CA GLU A 686 -41.63 -39.99 -11.11
C GLU A 686 -40.91 -38.94 -10.24
N LEU A 687 -41.42 -38.68 -9.03
CA LEU A 687 -40.84 -37.65 -8.14
C LEU A 687 -39.32 -37.81 -7.96
N ALA A 688 -38.85 -39.02 -7.66
CA ALA A 688 -37.43 -39.32 -7.49
C ALA A 688 -36.64 -39.25 -8.82
N ASP A 689 -37.22 -39.68 -9.94
CA ASP A 689 -36.58 -39.60 -11.25
C ASP A 689 -36.42 -38.15 -11.70
N ALA A 690 -37.46 -37.32 -11.53
CA ALA A 690 -37.43 -35.90 -11.83
C ALA A 690 -36.36 -35.17 -11.00
N ALA A 691 -36.25 -35.49 -9.71
CA ALA A 691 -35.19 -34.95 -8.85
C ALA A 691 -33.80 -35.36 -9.37
N ASN A 692 -33.61 -36.64 -9.69
CA ASN A 692 -32.37 -37.16 -10.24
C ASN A 692 -31.98 -36.51 -11.58
N GLN A 693 -32.95 -36.25 -12.47
CA GLN A 693 -32.68 -35.59 -13.75
C GLN A 693 -32.24 -34.14 -13.54
N LEU A 694 -32.88 -33.39 -12.62
CA LEU A 694 -32.46 -32.03 -12.30
C LEU A 694 -31.05 -32.02 -11.68
N THR A 695 -30.77 -32.89 -10.71
CA THR A 695 -29.43 -32.94 -10.09
C THR A 695 -28.36 -33.39 -11.06
N ASN A 696 -28.64 -34.32 -11.97
CA ASN A 696 -27.71 -34.69 -13.03
C ASN A 696 -27.45 -33.52 -13.99
N TYR A 697 -28.48 -32.79 -14.42
CA TYR A 697 -28.33 -31.61 -15.26
C TYR A 697 -27.44 -30.54 -14.58
N MET A 698 -27.73 -30.21 -13.32
CA MET A 698 -26.96 -29.24 -12.54
C MET A 698 -25.51 -29.72 -12.35
N GLY A 699 -25.31 -30.97 -11.96
CA GLY A 699 -23.98 -31.58 -11.80
C GLY A 699 -23.15 -31.55 -13.08
N THR A 700 -23.76 -31.91 -14.21
CA THR A 700 -23.13 -31.86 -15.54
C THR A 700 -22.76 -30.42 -15.91
N GLY A 701 -23.64 -29.45 -15.67
CA GLY A 701 -23.35 -28.03 -15.94
C GLY A 701 -22.12 -27.52 -15.18
N TYR A 702 -21.96 -27.89 -13.90
CA TYR A 702 -20.78 -27.49 -13.12
C TYR A 702 -19.49 -28.17 -13.58
N ILE A 703 -19.51 -29.46 -13.94
CA ILE A 703 -18.33 -30.13 -14.53
C ILE A 703 -17.95 -29.48 -15.86
N LEU A 704 -18.95 -29.22 -16.70
CA LEU A 704 -18.74 -28.65 -18.02
C LEU A 704 -18.18 -27.22 -17.94
N SER A 705 -18.48 -26.50 -16.85
CA SER A 705 -17.94 -25.15 -16.60
C SER A 705 -16.42 -25.19 -16.46
N ILE A 706 -15.89 -26.22 -15.78
CA ILE A 706 -14.44 -26.44 -15.63
C ILE A 706 -13.81 -26.75 -16.98
N LEU A 707 -14.44 -27.65 -17.75
CA LEU A 707 -13.95 -28.00 -19.09
C LEU A 707 -13.93 -26.77 -20.01
N MET A 708 -14.99 -25.97 -20.01
CA MET A 708 -15.10 -24.78 -20.83
C MET A 708 -14.11 -23.68 -20.40
N ALA A 709 -13.82 -23.55 -19.10
CA ALA A 709 -12.77 -22.67 -18.61
C ALA A 709 -11.39 -23.08 -19.17
N ILE A 710 -11.05 -24.37 -19.11
CA ILE A 710 -9.79 -24.91 -19.65
C ILE A 710 -9.72 -24.65 -21.15
N LEU A 711 -10.77 -25.01 -21.90
CA LEU A 711 -10.81 -24.83 -23.36
C LEU A 711 -10.69 -23.36 -23.76
N ALA A 712 -11.27 -22.45 -22.97
CA ALA A 712 -11.17 -21.00 -23.18
C ALA A 712 -9.74 -20.49 -22.97
N ASP A 713 -9.07 -20.93 -21.91
CA ASP A 713 -7.72 -20.44 -21.59
C ASP A 713 -6.63 -21.14 -22.42
N THR A 714 -6.84 -22.35 -22.97
CA THR A 714 -5.81 -23.07 -23.74
C THR A 714 -5.98 -23.03 -25.26
N PHE A 715 -7.21 -23.14 -25.78
CA PHE A 715 -7.43 -23.38 -27.22
C PHE A 715 -8.18 -22.26 -27.93
N PHE A 716 -9.34 -21.85 -27.42
CA PHE A 716 -10.26 -20.98 -28.16
C PHE A 716 -10.10 -19.49 -27.84
N GLY A 717 -9.65 -19.16 -26.63
CA GLY A 717 -9.70 -17.82 -26.08
C GLY A 717 -11.07 -17.50 -25.47
N ARG A 718 -11.06 -16.77 -24.35
CA ARG A 718 -12.26 -16.43 -23.56
C ARG A 718 -13.41 -15.85 -24.38
N PHE A 719 -13.08 -14.91 -25.27
CA PHE A 719 -14.07 -14.24 -26.12
C PHE A 719 -14.78 -15.19 -27.11
N LYS A 720 -14.05 -16.11 -27.76
CA LYS A 720 -14.68 -17.06 -28.70
C LYS A 720 -15.54 -18.08 -27.96
N THR A 721 -15.07 -18.55 -26.80
CA THR A 721 -15.84 -19.46 -25.95
C THR A 721 -17.16 -18.84 -25.52
N LEU A 722 -17.17 -17.57 -25.10
CA LEU A 722 -18.39 -16.83 -24.75
C LEU A 722 -19.42 -16.84 -25.88
N LEU A 723 -18.97 -16.55 -27.09
CA LEU A 723 -19.82 -16.40 -28.26
C LEU A 723 -20.44 -17.74 -28.68
N ILE A 724 -19.64 -18.82 -28.64
CA ILE A 724 -20.12 -20.19 -28.88
C ILE A 724 -21.10 -20.61 -27.79
N SER A 725 -20.77 -20.35 -26.52
CA SER A 725 -21.58 -20.72 -25.37
C SER A 725 -22.94 -20.00 -25.34
N GLY A 726 -22.98 -18.70 -25.65
CA GLY A 726 -24.24 -17.96 -25.76
C GLY A 726 -25.15 -18.51 -26.85
N CYS A 727 -24.59 -18.91 -28.00
CA CYS A 727 -25.34 -19.58 -29.06
C CYS A 727 -25.87 -20.95 -28.63
N PHE A 728 -25.05 -21.77 -27.96
CA PHE A 728 -25.47 -23.07 -27.46
C PHE A 728 -26.61 -22.94 -26.45
N GLU A 729 -26.50 -22.01 -25.52
CA GLU A 729 -27.56 -21.80 -24.53
C GLU A 729 -28.88 -21.34 -25.17
N PHE A 730 -28.80 -20.38 -26.09
CA PHE A 730 -29.96 -19.92 -26.86
C PHE A 730 -30.62 -21.08 -27.63
N VAL A 731 -29.82 -21.90 -28.33
CA VAL A 731 -30.34 -23.06 -29.07
C VAL A 731 -30.97 -24.08 -28.11
N GLY A 732 -30.33 -24.39 -26.99
CA GLY A 732 -30.87 -25.30 -25.98
C GLY A 732 -32.22 -24.84 -25.42
N LEU A 733 -32.35 -23.54 -25.09
CA LEU A 733 -33.60 -22.94 -24.63
C LEU A 733 -34.67 -22.91 -25.71
N ALA A 734 -34.29 -22.61 -26.95
CA ALA A 734 -35.21 -22.64 -28.09
C ALA A 734 -35.75 -24.06 -28.33
N LEU A 735 -34.89 -25.09 -28.26
CA LEU A 735 -35.31 -26.49 -28.39
C LEU A 735 -36.27 -26.91 -27.26
N MET A 736 -36.00 -26.48 -26.01
CA MET A 736 -36.94 -26.71 -24.89
C MET A 736 -38.29 -26.01 -25.11
N THR A 737 -38.27 -24.79 -25.64
CA THR A 737 -39.49 -24.03 -25.95
C THR A 737 -40.30 -24.72 -27.04
N VAL A 738 -39.64 -25.15 -28.13
CA VAL A 738 -40.27 -25.91 -29.22
C VAL A 738 -40.87 -27.22 -28.68
N GLN A 739 -40.12 -27.96 -27.86
CA GLN A 739 -40.63 -29.19 -27.27
C GLN A 739 -41.84 -28.94 -26.37
N ALA A 740 -41.83 -27.89 -25.54
CA ALA A 740 -42.96 -27.55 -24.68
C ALA A 740 -44.19 -27.02 -25.43
N HIS A 741 -44.00 -26.38 -26.59
CA HIS A 741 -45.07 -25.78 -27.37
C HIS A 741 -45.84 -26.79 -28.22
N TYR A 742 -45.15 -27.77 -28.83
CA TYR A 742 -45.79 -28.75 -29.71
C TYR A 742 -46.25 -30.00 -28.94
N PRO A 743 -47.57 -30.28 -28.84
CA PRO A 743 -48.07 -31.43 -28.09
C PRO A 743 -47.62 -32.80 -28.61
N LYS A 744 -47.12 -32.87 -29.86
CA LYS A 744 -46.56 -34.10 -30.46
C LYS A 744 -45.18 -34.46 -29.90
N LEU A 745 -44.46 -33.49 -29.35
CA LEU A 745 -43.10 -33.65 -28.81
C LEU A 745 -43.11 -33.88 -27.28
N THR A 746 -44.27 -33.75 -26.66
CA THR A 746 -44.53 -34.10 -25.25
C THR A 746 -45.40 -35.36 -25.16
N PRO A 747 -45.34 -36.10 -24.04
CA PRO A 747 -46.31 -37.14 -23.74
C PRO A 747 -47.75 -36.58 -23.75
N PRO A 748 -48.77 -37.43 -24.00
CA PRO A 748 -50.18 -37.02 -23.96
C PRO A 748 -50.57 -36.55 -22.56
N VAL A 749 -51.29 -35.43 -22.46
CA VAL A 749 -51.64 -34.79 -21.18
C VAL A 749 -52.23 -35.81 -20.19
N CYS A 750 -51.53 -36.04 -19.07
CA CYS A 750 -51.93 -37.00 -18.06
C CYS A 750 -51.68 -36.44 -16.65
N ASN A 751 -52.58 -36.74 -15.71
CA ASN A 751 -52.39 -36.34 -14.32
C ASN A 751 -51.59 -37.39 -13.55
N VAL A 752 -50.29 -37.12 -13.40
CA VAL A 752 -49.30 -37.97 -12.73
C VAL A 752 -49.61 -38.21 -11.23
N PHE A 753 -50.48 -37.39 -10.66
CA PHE A 753 -50.95 -37.50 -9.28
C PHE A 753 -52.20 -38.37 -9.12
N ASP A 754 -52.81 -38.82 -10.22
CA ASP A 754 -53.93 -39.77 -10.17
C ASP A 754 -53.40 -41.21 -10.13
N PRO A 755 -53.57 -41.97 -9.04
CA PRO A 755 -53.09 -43.34 -8.94
C PRO A 755 -53.77 -44.31 -9.93
N THR A 756 -54.89 -43.91 -10.54
CA THR A 756 -55.59 -44.70 -11.57
C THR A 756 -55.12 -44.39 -12.99
N ALA A 757 -54.45 -43.27 -13.21
CA ALA A 757 -53.95 -42.87 -14.52
C ALA A 757 -52.56 -43.48 -14.77
N LYS A 758 -52.45 -44.31 -15.82
CA LYS A 758 -51.15 -44.78 -16.32
C LYS A 758 -50.59 -43.73 -17.27
N CYS A 759 -49.80 -42.80 -16.74
CA CYS A 759 -49.12 -41.80 -17.56
C CYS A 759 -47.88 -42.40 -18.23
N GLU A 760 -47.79 -42.27 -19.55
CA GLU A 760 -46.61 -42.67 -20.31
C GLU A 760 -45.47 -41.66 -20.08
N LYS A 761 -44.29 -42.18 -19.72
CA LYS A 761 -43.07 -41.36 -19.60
C LYS A 761 -42.60 -40.97 -21.00
N VAL A 762 -41.86 -39.86 -21.10
CA VAL A 762 -41.23 -39.49 -22.38
C VAL A 762 -40.21 -40.56 -22.81
N GLU A 763 -40.42 -41.17 -23.97
CA GLU A 763 -39.57 -42.24 -24.51
C GLU A 763 -39.19 -42.00 -25.98
N GLY A 764 -38.20 -42.74 -26.48
CA GLY A 764 -37.76 -42.69 -27.89
C GLY A 764 -37.16 -41.34 -28.31
N GLY A 765 -37.56 -40.86 -29.49
CA GLY A 765 -37.00 -39.63 -30.10
C GLY A 765 -37.31 -38.35 -29.31
N ASN A 766 -38.45 -38.27 -28.64
CA ASN A 766 -38.85 -37.10 -27.83
C ASN A 766 -37.98 -36.98 -26.56
N ALA A 767 -37.59 -38.11 -25.97
CA ALA A 767 -36.65 -38.13 -24.85
C ALA A 767 -35.24 -37.73 -25.32
N ALA A 768 -34.81 -38.19 -26.49
CA ALA A 768 -33.53 -37.77 -27.07
C ALA A 768 -33.49 -36.25 -27.31
N LEU A 769 -34.56 -35.66 -27.86
CA LEU A 769 -34.68 -34.22 -28.05
C LEU A 769 -34.53 -33.45 -26.72
N LEU A 770 -35.22 -33.92 -25.66
CA LEU A 770 -35.16 -33.32 -24.33
C LEU A 770 -33.73 -33.30 -23.78
N PHE A 771 -33.04 -34.44 -23.78
CA PHE A 771 -31.68 -34.52 -23.24
C PHE A 771 -30.65 -33.79 -24.11
N ILE A 772 -30.80 -33.80 -25.44
CA ILE A 772 -29.98 -33.01 -26.35
C ILE A 772 -30.14 -31.51 -26.01
N ALA A 773 -31.37 -31.03 -25.87
CA ALA A 773 -31.65 -29.65 -25.52
C ALA A 773 -31.04 -29.28 -24.14
N LEU A 774 -31.23 -30.12 -23.13
CA LEU A 774 -30.69 -29.92 -21.78
C LEU A 774 -29.16 -29.90 -21.75
N TYR A 775 -28.48 -30.81 -22.44
CA TYR A 775 -27.02 -30.86 -22.41
C TYR A 775 -26.37 -29.77 -23.28
N ILE A 776 -26.98 -29.39 -24.40
CA ILE A 776 -26.55 -28.21 -25.18
C ILE A 776 -26.72 -26.95 -24.33
N MET A 777 -27.85 -26.80 -23.64
CA MET A 777 -28.08 -25.69 -22.72
C MET A 777 -27.08 -25.68 -21.56
N ALA A 778 -26.81 -26.84 -20.95
CA ALA A 778 -25.81 -26.97 -19.90
C ALA A 778 -24.42 -26.55 -20.40
N ALA A 779 -24.03 -26.94 -21.62
CA ALA A 779 -22.78 -26.53 -22.25
C ALA A 779 -22.69 -25.01 -22.45
N GLY A 780 -23.78 -24.39 -22.92
CA GLY A 780 -23.88 -22.95 -23.07
C GLY A 780 -23.76 -22.19 -21.74
N ALA A 781 -24.64 -22.51 -20.78
CA ALA A 781 -24.68 -21.86 -19.47
C ALA A 781 -23.36 -22.01 -18.70
N SER A 782 -22.75 -23.20 -18.80
CA SER A 782 -21.47 -23.48 -18.14
C SER A 782 -20.32 -22.65 -18.71
N GLY A 783 -20.23 -22.49 -20.04
CA GLY A 783 -19.18 -21.67 -20.65
C GLY A 783 -19.36 -20.18 -20.43
N LEU A 784 -20.60 -19.66 -20.43
CA LEU A 784 -20.88 -18.27 -20.04
C LEU A 784 -20.45 -17.99 -18.60
N LYS A 785 -20.85 -18.84 -17.65
CA LYS A 785 -20.46 -18.71 -16.23
C LYS A 785 -18.95 -18.78 -16.02
N ALA A 786 -18.25 -19.62 -16.78
CA ALA A 786 -16.80 -19.79 -16.68
C ALA A 786 -16.01 -18.58 -17.21
N THR A 787 -16.47 -17.93 -18.27
CA THR A 787 -15.64 -16.99 -19.04
C THR A 787 -16.12 -15.54 -19.01
N LEU A 788 -17.40 -15.28 -18.71
CA LEU A 788 -17.98 -13.92 -18.79
C LEU A 788 -17.43 -12.98 -17.71
N PRO A 789 -17.32 -13.37 -16.42
CA PRO A 789 -16.73 -12.51 -15.40
C PRO A 789 -15.28 -12.13 -15.71
N SER A 790 -14.49 -13.11 -16.15
CA SER A 790 -13.08 -12.93 -16.52
C SER A 790 -12.94 -12.02 -17.74
N HIS A 791 -13.78 -12.19 -18.77
CA HIS A 791 -13.78 -11.31 -19.94
C HIS A 791 -14.21 -9.86 -19.59
N GLY A 792 -15.11 -9.72 -18.61
CA GLY A 792 -15.48 -8.41 -18.07
C GLY A 792 -14.32 -7.72 -17.35
N ALA A 793 -13.55 -8.48 -16.56
CA ALA A 793 -12.33 -7.97 -15.93
C ALA A 793 -11.26 -7.58 -16.98
N ASP A 794 -11.15 -8.35 -18.07
CA ASP A 794 -10.22 -8.05 -19.18
C ASP A 794 -10.47 -6.69 -19.86
N GLN A 795 -11.62 -6.04 -19.62
CA GLN A 795 -11.92 -4.69 -20.12
C GLN A 795 -11.14 -3.59 -19.40
N PHE A 796 -10.50 -3.89 -18.28
CA PHE A 796 -9.74 -2.95 -17.46
C PHE A 796 -8.24 -3.30 -17.46
N ASP A 797 -7.39 -2.30 -17.30
CA ASP A 797 -5.94 -2.41 -17.16
C ASP A 797 -5.54 -2.28 -15.69
N GLU A 798 -4.91 -3.32 -15.14
CA GLU A 798 -4.48 -3.36 -13.73
C GLU A 798 -3.30 -2.40 -13.45
N SER A 799 -2.54 -2.04 -14.48
CA SER A 799 -1.41 -1.11 -14.35
C SER A 799 -1.86 0.36 -14.21
N ASP A 800 -3.10 0.69 -14.61
CA ASP A 800 -3.68 2.03 -14.41
C ASP A 800 -4.51 2.07 -13.12
N PRO A 801 -4.12 2.85 -12.10
CA PRO A 801 -4.84 2.92 -10.83
C PRO A 801 -6.32 3.33 -10.97
N ARG A 802 -6.68 4.07 -12.03
CA ARG A 802 -8.07 4.46 -12.29
C ARG A 802 -8.88 3.30 -12.85
N GLU A 803 -8.33 2.54 -13.79
CA GLU A 803 -9.01 1.37 -14.35
C GLU A 803 -9.08 0.24 -13.32
N ALA A 804 -8.06 0.07 -12.46
CA ALA A 804 -8.10 -0.89 -11.34
C ALA A 804 -9.24 -0.60 -10.34
N ARG A 805 -9.48 0.67 -9.96
CA ARG A 805 -10.65 1.05 -9.14
C ARG A 805 -11.97 0.80 -9.85
N GLN A 806 -12.04 1.05 -11.16
CA GLN A 806 -13.22 0.75 -11.97
C GLN A 806 -13.48 -0.76 -12.08
N MET A 807 -12.43 -1.58 -12.14
CA MET A 807 -12.55 -3.04 -12.15
C MET A 807 -13.19 -3.57 -10.87
N SER A 808 -12.77 -3.06 -9.69
CA SER A 808 -13.43 -3.40 -8.42
C SER A 808 -14.91 -3.00 -8.42
N SER A 809 -15.23 -1.81 -8.93
CA SER A 809 -16.63 -1.37 -9.09
C SER A 809 -17.42 -2.27 -10.04
N PHE A 810 -16.80 -2.74 -11.13
CA PHE A 810 -17.41 -3.68 -12.07
C PHE A 810 -17.85 -4.98 -11.38
N PHE A 811 -17.04 -5.57 -10.51
CA PHE A 811 -17.44 -6.79 -9.78
C PHE A 811 -18.64 -6.56 -8.86
N ASN A 812 -18.74 -5.39 -8.23
CA ASN A 812 -19.93 -5.03 -7.45
C ASN A 812 -21.19 -4.92 -8.33
N PHE A 813 -21.07 -4.28 -9.51
CA PHE A 813 -22.17 -4.23 -10.48
C PHE A 813 -22.50 -5.59 -11.10
N LEU A 814 -21.52 -6.48 -11.24
CA LEU A 814 -21.71 -7.86 -11.71
C LEU A 814 -22.58 -8.65 -10.72
N LEU A 815 -22.31 -8.52 -9.41
CA LEU A 815 -23.15 -9.12 -8.39
C LEU A 815 -24.58 -8.54 -8.41
N LEU A 816 -24.71 -7.21 -8.56
CA LEU A 816 -26.01 -6.57 -8.70
C LEU A 816 -26.78 -7.09 -9.91
N ALA A 817 -26.12 -7.28 -11.06
CA ALA A 817 -26.71 -7.83 -12.28
C ALA A 817 -27.28 -9.25 -12.07
N VAL A 818 -26.55 -10.12 -11.35
CA VAL A 818 -27.03 -11.45 -10.97
C VAL A 818 -28.27 -11.37 -10.09
N CYS A 819 -28.23 -10.51 -9.06
CA CYS A 819 -29.37 -10.35 -8.16
C CYS A 819 -30.61 -9.84 -8.89
N LEU A 820 -30.47 -8.83 -9.75
CA LEU A 820 -31.58 -8.30 -10.54
C LEU A 820 -32.17 -9.34 -11.50
N GLY A 821 -31.31 -10.04 -12.26
CA GLY A 821 -31.73 -11.12 -13.16
C GLY A 821 -32.40 -12.27 -12.41
N GLY A 822 -31.81 -12.71 -11.30
CA GLY A 822 -32.32 -13.79 -10.46
C GLY A 822 -33.66 -13.47 -9.78
N VAL A 823 -33.87 -12.24 -9.33
CA VAL A 823 -35.17 -11.80 -8.77
C VAL A 823 -36.27 -11.92 -9.82
N VAL A 824 -36.03 -11.42 -11.04
CA VAL A 824 -37.00 -11.54 -12.14
C VAL A 824 -37.24 -13.00 -12.53
N SER A 825 -36.18 -13.82 -12.55
CA SER A 825 -36.25 -15.25 -12.88
C SER A 825 -37.11 -16.02 -11.88
N LEU A 826 -36.82 -15.91 -10.58
CA LEU A 826 -37.51 -16.66 -9.52
C LEU A 826 -38.93 -16.19 -9.22
N THR A 827 -39.29 -14.96 -9.63
CA THR A 827 -40.64 -14.42 -9.45
C THR A 827 -41.44 -14.51 -10.74
N LEU A 828 -41.15 -13.66 -11.71
CA LEU A 828 -41.93 -13.50 -12.93
C LEU A 828 -41.88 -14.75 -13.80
N ILE A 829 -40.69 -15.26 -14.13
CA ILE A 829 -40.56 -16.40 -15.06
C ILE A 829 -41.13 -17.67 -14.43
N VAL A 830 -40.82 -17.95 -13.16
CA VAL A 830 -41.44 -19.08 -12.43
C VAL A 830 -42.97 -18.94 -12.35
N TRP A 831 -43.48 -17.73 -12.09
CA TRP A 831 -44.93 -17.50 -12.09
C TRP A 831 -45.58 -17.75 -13.45
N VAL A 832 -44.93 -17.35 -14.55
CA VAL A 832 -45.39 -17.64 -15.91
C VAL A 832 -45.36 -19.15 -16.19
N GLN A 833 -44.26 -19.83 -15.85
CA GLN A 833 -44.11 -21.28 -16.05
C GLN A 833 -45.25 -22.07 -15.38
N ASP A 834 -45.59 -21.71 -14.13
CA ASP A 834 -46.56 -22.46 -13.33
C ASP A 834 -48.02 -22.05 -13.60
N ASN A 835 -48.31 -20.80 -13.99
CA ASN A 835 -49.68 -20.30 -14.15
C ASN A 835 -50.13 -20.11 -15.60
N LYS A 836 -49.22 -19.78 -16.52
CA LYS A 836 -49.52 -19.54 -17.95
C LYS A 836 -49.11 -20.71 -18.84
N GLY A 837 -48.08 -21.46 -18.46
CA GLY A 837 -47.60 -22.62 -19.19
C GLY A 837 -46.08 -22.61 -19.38
N TRP A 838 -45.53 -23.80 -19.59
CA TRP A 838 -44.10 -24.03 -19.78
C TRP A 838 -43.57 -23.50 -21.11
N ASP A 839 -44.41 -23.49 -22.14
CA ASP A 839 -44.11 -22.93 -23.46
C ASP A 839 -43.83 -21.41 -23.37
N TRP A 840 -44.71 -20.66 -22.71
CA TRP A 840 -44.50 -19.23 -22.45
C TRP A 840 -43.31 -18.97 -21.54
N GLY A 841 -43.14 -19.81 -20.50
CA GLY A 841 -42.01 -19.70 -19.57
C GLY A 841 -40.65 -19.85 -20.26
N PHE A 842 -40.45 -20.95 -21.00
CA PHE A 842 -39.21 -21.16 -21.77
C PHE A 842 -39.07 -20.17 -22.94
N GLY A 843 -40.18 -19.73 -23.54
CA GLY A 843 -40.18 -18.69 -24.56
C GLY A 843 -39.62 -17.36 -24.05
N ILE A 844 -40.06 -16.91 -22.87
CA ILE A 844 -39.52 -15.70 -22.23
C ILE A 844 -38.04 -15.88 -21.90
N SER A 845 -37.62 -17.03 -21.35
CA SER A 845 -36.20 -17.32 -21.13
C SER A 845 -35.39 -17.29 -22.43
N THR A 846 -35.93 -17.82 -23.52
CA THR A 846 -35.28 -17.81 -24.85
C THR A 846 -35.11 -16.39 -25.39
N ILE A 847 -36.14 -15.55 -25.25
CA ILE A 847 -36.09 -14.13 -25.65
C ILE A 847 -35.07 -13.37 -24.79
N ALA A 848 -35.06 -13.58 -23.48
CA ALA A 848 -34.10 -12.97 -22.57
C ALA A 848 -32.65 -13.33 -22.98
N MET A 849 -32.38 -14.62 -23.23
CA MET A 849 -31.06 -15.06 -23.68
C MET A 849 -30.69 -14.47 -25.04
N PHE A 850 -31.63 -14.42 -26.00
CA PHE A 850 -31.42 -13.79 -27.30
C PHE A 850 -31.01 -12.31 -27.16
N LEU A 851 -31.71 -11.56 -26.31
CA LEU A 851 -31.37 -10.17 -26.01
C LEU A 851 -29.97 -10.06 -25.39
N GLY A 852 -29.62 -10.95 -24.46
CA GLY A 852 -28.27 -11.04 -23.89
C GLY A 852 -27.20 -11.24 -24.97
N VAL A 853 -27.40 -12.19 -25.88
CA VAL A 853 -26.49 -12.44 -27.01
C VAL A 853 -26.36 -11.21 -27.91
N VAL A 854 -27.47 -10.56 -28.28
CA VAL A 854 -27.47 -9.34 -29.11
C VAL A 854 -26.71 -8.18 -28.44
N ILE A 855 -26.92 -7.98 -27.13
CA ILE A 855 -26.20 -6.96 -26.34
C ILE A 855 -24.70 -7.25 -26.35
N PHE A 856 -24.31 -8.52 -26.17
CA PHE A 856 -22.91 -8.92 -26.23
C PHE A 856 -22.30 -8.62 -27.61
N PHE A 857 -22.99 -8.98 -28.70
CA PHE A 857 -22.54 -8.72 -30.07
C PHE A 857 -22.43 -7.22 -30.38
N ALA A 858 -23.31 -6.38 -29.83
CA ALA A 858 -23.25 -4.92 -30.03
C ALA A 858 -21.93 -4.32 -29.48
N GLY A 859 -21.31 -4.96 -28.48
CA GLY A 859 -20.04 -4.52 -27.89
C GLY A 859 -18.77 -4.96 -28.62
N LEU A 860 -18.87 -5.81 -29.65
CA LEU A 860 -17.72 -6.31 -30.43
C LEU A 860 -16.66 -5.26 -30.80
N PRO A 861 -17.00 -4.08 -31.37
CA PRO A 861 -16.01 -3.10 -31.78
C PRO A 861 -15.33 -2.38 -30.60
N LEU A 862 -15.80 -2.58 -29.37
CA LEU A 862 -15.36 -1.90 -28.16
C LEU A 862 -14.59 -2.81 -27.20
N TYR A 863 -14.69 -4.14 -27.34
CA TYR A 863 -14.03 -5.07 -26.41
C TYR A 863 -12.51 -5.09 -26.53
N ARG A 864 -11.84 -5.25 -25.38
CA ARG A 864 -10.45 -5.71 -25.27
C ARG A 864 -10.46 -7.23 -25.12
N ILE A 865 -9.69 -7.93 -25.96
CA ILE A 865 -9.61 -9.40 -25.98
C ILE A 865 -8.21 -9.81 -25.54
N GLN A 866 -8.11 -10.56 -24.45
CA GLN A 866 -6.83 -11.09 -23.98
C GLN A 866 -6.27 -12.13 -24.96
N VAL A 867 -4.98 -12.02 -25.30
CA VAL A 867 -4.27 -13.03 -26.08
C VAL A 867 -3.97 -14.25 -25.20
N ILE A 868 -4.09 -15.45 -25.77
CA ILE A 868 -3.89 -16.73 -25.08
C ILE A 868 -2.43 -16.84 -24.59
N GLY A 869 -2.24 -16.95 -23.27
CA GLY A 869 -0.94 -17.26 -22.65
C GLY A 869 -0.69 -18.77 -22.64
N GLY A 870 0.35 -19.22 -23.33
CA GLY A 870 0.52 -20.61 -23.80
C GLY A 870 0.72 -21.74 -22.76
N THR A 871 0.65 -21.49 -21.44
CA THR A 871 0.79 -22.55 -20.43
C THR A 871 -0.30 -22.44 -19.36
N SER A 872 -1.24 -23.40 -19.34
CA SER A 872 -2.24 -23.50 -18.30
C SER A 872 -1.63 -24.08 -17.03
N ALA A 873 -1.85 -23.41 -15.91
CA ALA A 873 -1.37 -23.82 -14.59
C ALA A 873 -1.90 -25.21 -14.15
N ILE A 874 -2.99 -25.71 -14.75
CA ILE A 874 -3.46 -27.09 -14.57
C ILE A 874 -2.50 -28.10 -15.21
N VAL A 875 -1.93 -27.78 -16.37
CA VAL A 875 -0.95 -28.66 -17.02
C VAL A 875 0.30 -28.77 -16.15
N GLU A 876 0.74 -27.68 -15.50
CA GLU A 876 1.84 -27.73 -14.54
C GLU A 876 1.54 -28.62 -13.32
N LEU A 877 0.31 -28.55 -12.77
CA LEU A 877 -0.11 -29.44 -11.69
C LEU A 877 -0.09 -30.91 -12.14
N ILE A 878 -0.64 -31.22 -13.31
CA ILE A 878 -0.68 -32.58 -13.86
C ILE A 878 0.75 -33.09 -14.11
N GLN A 879 1.63 -32.25 -14.65
CA GLN A 879 3.04 -32.58 -14.87
C GLN A 879 3.73 -33.03 -13.58
N VAL A 880 3.50 -32.32 -12.47
CA VAL A 880 4.06 -32.69 -11.16
C VAL A 880 3.58 -34.07 -10.72
N TYR A 881 2.27 -34.35 -10.80
CA TYR A 881 1.74 -35.67 -10.42
C TYR A 881 2.29 -36.79 -11.32
N VAL A 882 2.35 -36.56 -12.63
CA VAL A 882 2.89 -37.53 -13.60
C VAL A 882 4.38 -37.78 -13.36
N ALA A 883 5.16 -36.72 -13.16
CA ALA A 883 6.60 -36.82 -12.87
C ALA A 883 6.86 -37.52 -11.53
N ALA A 884 6.09 -37.23 -10.48
CA ALA A 884 6.20 -37.91 -9.18
C ALA A 884 5.91 -39.41 -9.28
N ILE A 885 4.86 -39.81 -10.03
CA ILE A 885 4.51 -41.23 -10.25
C ILE A 885 5.61 -41.93 -11.06
N ARG A 886 6.14 -41.27 -12.09
CA ARG A 886 7.22 -41.81 -12.92
C ARG A 886 8.50 -42.01 -12.14
N ASN A 887 8.79 -41.11 -11.21
CA ASN A 887 9.98 -41.11 -10.36
C ASN A 887 9.77 -41.85 -9.02
N LYS A 888 8.67 -42.58 -8.85
CA LYS A 888 8.30 -43.22 -7.57
C LYS A 888 9.37 -44.17 -7.00
N ASN A 889 10.18 -44.79 -7.86
CA ASN A 889 11.22 -45.74 -7.46
C ASN A 889 12.56 -45.08 -7.07
N LEU A 890 12.68 -43.75 -7.20
CA LEU A 890 13.89 -43.02 -6.79
C LEU A 890 13.90 -42.78 -5.28
N SER A 891 15.09 -42.84 -4.67
CA SER A 891 15.35 -42.46 -3.28
C SER A 891 15.32 -40.94 -3.14
N LEU A 892 14.73 -40.43 -2.06
CA LEU A 892 14.70 -39.01 -1.76
C LEU A 892 16.07 -38.58 -1.19
N PRO A 893 16.67 -37.48 -1.67
CA PRO A 893 17.85 -36.87 -1.05
C PRO A 893 17.58 -36.48 0.41
N GLU A 894 18.61 -36.54 1.26
CA GLU A 894 18.53 -36.04 2.64
C GLU A 894 18.60 -34.51 2.71
N ASP A 895 19.30 -33.87 1.77
CA ASP A 895 19.39 -32.41 1.66
C ASP A 895 18.36 -31.84 0.66
N PRO A 896 17.43 -30.96 1.10
CA PRO A 896 16.49 -30.26 0.23
C PRO A 896 17.15 -29.40 -0.87
N ALA A 897 18.43 -29.04 -0.72
CA ALA A 897 19.18 -28.25 -1.70
C ALA A 897 19.54 -29.02 -2.98
N GLU A 898 19.46 -30.36 -2.99
CA GLU A 898 19.71 -31.21 -4.16
C GLU A 898 18.51 -31.32 -5.12
N LEU A 899 17.36 -30.76 -4.74
CA LEU A 899 16.15 -30.74 -5.58
C LEU A 899 16.25 -29.65 -6.66
N TYR A 900 15.72 -29.94 -7.85
CA TYR A 900 15.83 -29.06 -9.01
C TYR A 900 15.04 -27.74 -8.84
N GLU A 901 15.75 -26.61 -8.85
CA GLU A 901 15.21 -25.24 -8.94
C GLU A 901 16.10 -24.39 -9.88
N ILE A 902 15.53 -23.40 -10.57
CA ILE A 902 16.30 -22.50 -11.44
C ILE A 902 17.17 -21.58 -10.57
N SER A 903 18.43 -21.34 -10.98
CA SER A 903 19.35 -20.41 -10.30
C SER A 903 18.76 -19.00 -10.23
N LYS A 904 18.99 -18.30 -9.11
CA LYS A 904 18.49 -16.95 -8.86
C LYS A 904 19.20 -15.90 -9.74
N ASP A 905 18.89 -15.86 -11.03
CA ASP A 905 19.35 -14.79 -11.91
C ASP A 905 18.45 -13.55 -11.73
N LYS A 906 19.10 -12.39 -11.54
CA LYS A 906 18.50 -11.14 -11.04
C LYS A 906 17.39 -10.54 -11.92
N GLU A 907 17.22 -10.99 -13.16
CA GLU A 907 16.18 -10.52 -14.08
C GLU A 907 14.93 -11.41 -14.12
N ALA A 908 15.03 -12.72 -13.82
CA ALA A 908 13.87 -13.63 -13.79
C ALA A 908 13.17 -13.66 -12.41
N ALA A 909 13.81 -13.12 -11.37
CA ALA A 909 13.30 -13.06 -10.00
C ALA A 909 12.21 -11.99 -9.79
N LEU A 910 11.99 -11.08 -10.74
CA LEU A 910 11.01 -10.00 -10.60
C LEU A 910 9.55 -10.43 -10.77
N GLU A 911 9.28 -11.61 -11.37
CA GLU A 911 7.90 -12.06 -11.68
C GLU A 911 7.44 -13.36 -10.99
N GLN A 912 8.33 -14.18 -10.42
CA GLN A 912 7.97 -15.50 -9.87
C GLN A 912 8.12 -15.61 -8.34
N GLU A 913 7.07 -16.12 -7.69
CA GLU A 913 7.01 -16.32 -6.24
C GLU A 913 7.70 -17.65 -5.85
N PHE A 914 8.88 -17.57 -5.23
CA PHE A 914 9.58 -18.75 -4.69
C PHE A 914 8.96 -19.23 -3.38
N LEU A 915 8.68 -20.52 -3.27
CA LEU A 915 8.13 -21.18 -2.08
C LEU A 915 9.19 -22.04 -1.39
N PRO A 916 9.35 -21.95 -0.05
CA PRO A 916 10.28 -22.82 0.68
C PRO A 916 9.75 -24.27 0.73
N HIS A 917 10.68 -25.24 0.68
CA HIS A 917 10.37 -26.66 0.77
C HIS A 917 9.68 -27.02 2.11
N ARG A 918 8.63 -27.85 2.06
CA ARG A 918 7.94 -28.37 3.26
C ARG A 918 7.95 -29.90 3.32
N PRO A 919 8.09 -30.49 4.52
CA PRO A 919 8.16 -31.94 4.72
C PRO A 919 6.81 -32.67 4.60
N ILE A 920 5.76 -32.02 4.08
CA ILE A 920 4.41 -32.58 3.92
C ILE A 920 4.29 -33.16 2.51
N PHE A 921 3.66 -34.33 2.38
CA PHE A 921 3.53 -35.05 1.10
C PHE A 921 4.87 -35.31 0.38
N ARG A 922 5.86 -35.86 1.11
CA ARG A 922 7.23 -36.12 0.60
C ARG A 922 7.30 -36.96 -0.68
N PHE A 923 6.26 -37.71 -1.00
CA PHE A 923 6.23 -38.50 -2.24
C PHE A 923 6.20 -37.60 -3.50
N LEU A 924 5.66 -36.38 -3.42
CA LEU A 924 5.62 -35.42 -4.53
C LEU A 924 6.99 -34.81 -4.83
N ASP A 925 7.89 -34.76 -3.83
CA ASP A 925 9.27 -34.27 -4.01
C ASP A 925 10.08 -35.12 -4.98
N LYS A 926 9.61 -36.33 -5.29
CA LYS A 926 10.21 -37.18 -6.33
C LYS A 926 10.10 -36.59 -7.74
N ALA A 927 9.17 -35.66 -7.98
CA ALA A 927 9.04 -34.96 -9.26
C ALA A 927 10.22 -34.02 -9.57
N SER A 928 10.94 -33.55 -8.54
CA SER A 928 12.06 -32.60 -8.65
C SER A 928 13.44 -33.24 -8.50
N ILE A 929 13.54 -34.58 -8.57
CA ILE A 929 14.83 -35.30 -8.50
C ILE A 929 15.53 -35.25 -9.87
N ARG A 930 16.73 -34.66 -9.93
CA ARG A 930 17.56 -34.63 -11.14
C ARG A 930 18.16 -36.02 -11.39
N ARG A 931 18.05 -36.53 -12.63
CA ARG A 931 18.49 -37.88 -13.00
C ARG A 931 19.77 -37.82 -13.83
N GLY A 932 20.94 -37.94 -13.17
CA GLY A 932 22.25 -38.02 -13.83
C GLY A 932 22.66 -36.78 -14.65
N GLN A 933 23.94 -36.72 -15.07
CA GLN A 933 24.48 -35.68 -15.96
C GLN A 933 23.78 -35.76 -17.34
N VAL A 934 22.95 -34.77 -17.66
CA VAL A 934 22.43 -34.54 -19.02
C VAL A 934 22.70 -33.09 -19.36
N ASP A 935 23.24 -32.88 -20.58
CA ASP A 935 23.76 -31.63 -21.15
C ASP A 935 22.95 -30.38 -20.82
N GLU A 936 23.66 -29.31 -20.43
CA GLU A 936 23.13 -27.98 -20.07
C GLU A 936 22.47 -27.21 -21.24
N GLN A 937 22.35 -27.81 -22.43
CA GLN A 937 21.98 -27.12 -23.67
C GLN A 937 20.54 -27.32 -24.14
N GLN A 938 19.70 -28.10 -23.45
CA GLN A 938 18.26 -28.22 -23.77
C GLN A 938 17.36 -27.99 -22.54
N PRO A 939 16.22 -27.27 -22.67
CA PRO A 939 15.27 -27.11 -21.59
C PRO A 939 14.72 -28.49 -21.17
N PRO A 940 14.79 -28.86 -19.88
CA PRO A 940 14.34 -30.17 -19.43
C PRO A 940 12.85 -30.37 -19.70
N ASN A 941 12.45 -31.58 -20.12
CA ASN A 941 11.06 -31.89 -20.41
C ASN A 941 10.20 -31.79 -19.12
N PRO A 942 9.19 -30.90 -19.07
CA PRO A 942 8.38 -30.66 -17.88
C PRO A 942 7.60 -31.89 -17.35
N TRP A 943 7.39 -32.90 -18.19
CA TRP A 943 6.71 -34.15 -17.84
C TRP A 943 7.63 -35.19 -17.17
N LYS A 944 8.93 -34.91 -17.06
CA LYS A 944 9.94 -35.79 -16.44
C LYS A 944 10.62 -35.14 -15.22
N LEU A 945 10.79 -33.82 -15.24
CA LEU A 945 11.44 -33.05 -14.19
C LEU A 945 10.66 -31.76 -13.95
N CYS A 946 10.26 -31.50 -12.71
CA CYS A 946 9.54 -30.30 -12.30
C CYS A 946 10.35 -29.50 -11.26
N ARG A 947 10.07 -28.19 -11.14
CA ARG A 947 10.72 -27.30 -10.17
C ARG A 947 10.16 -27.51 -8.76
N VAL A 948 10.95 -27.27 -7.70
CA VAL A 948 10.47 -27.36 -6.30
C VAL A 948 9.29 -26.41 -6.06
N THR A 949 9.32 -25.22 -6.65
CA THR A 949 8.18 -24.28 -6.65
C THR A 949 6.88 -24.88 -7.22
N GLN A 950 6.95 -25.62 -8.34
CA GLN A 950 5.79 -26.31 -8.91
C GLN A 950 5.31 -27.47 -8.03
N VAL A 951 6.25 -28.21 -7.42
CA VAL A 951 5.92 -29.29 -6.48
C VAL A 951 5.21 -28.75 -5.23
N GLU A 952 5.70 -27.65 -4.64
CA GLU A 952 5.08 -27.02 -3.48
C GLU A 952 3.67 -26.48 -3.80
N ASN A 953 3.46 -25.92 -4.99
CA ASN A 953 2.14 -25.54 -5.47
C ASN A 953 1.18 -26.74 -5.51
N ALA A 954 1.62 -27.89 -6.03
CA ALA A 954 0.80 -29.11 -6.05
C ALA A 954 0.50 -29.67 -4.65
N LYS A 955 1.47 -29.61 -3.72
CA LYS A 955 1.27 -30.00 -2.31
C LYS A 955 0.20 -29.16 -1.62
N ILE A 956 0.20 -27.85 -1.87
CA ILE A 956 -0.81 -26.92 -1.32
C ILE A 956 -2.22 -27.32 -1.79
N ILE A 957 -2.40 -27.50 -3.10
CA ILE A 957 -3.68 -27.91 -3.67
C ILE A 957 -4.13 -29.27 -3.09
N LEU A 958 -3.23 -30.25 -3.01
CA LEU A 958 -3.52 -31.56 -2.42
C LEU A 958 -3.95 -31.44 -0.95
N GLY A 959 -3.35 -30.51 -0.19
CA GLY A 959 -3.74 -30.22 1.19
C GLY A 959 -5.14 -29.63 1.33
N MET A 960 -5.66 -28.95 0.30
CA MET A 960 -7.02 -28.39 0.32
C MET A 960 -8.11 -29.40 -0.03
N VAL A 961 -7.78 -30.49 -0.75
CA VAL A 961 -8.74 -31.51 -1.20
C VAL A 961 -9.61 -32.08 -0.05
N PRO A 962 -9.07 -32.41 1.14
CA PRO A 962 -9.91 -32.92 2.23
C PRO A 962 -10.96 -31.90 2.73
N ILE A 963 -10.62 -30.61 2.77
CA ILE A 963 -11.54 -29.52 3.13
C ILE A 963 -12.62 -29.39 2.06
N PHE A 964 -12.18 -29.40 0.81
CA PHE A 964 -13.04 -29.44 -0.38
C PHE A 964 -14.07 -30.59 -0.31
N CYS A 965 -13.66 -31.82 -0.01
CA CYS A 965 -14.54 -32.98 0.06
C CYS A 965 -15.64 -32.84 1.13
N CYS A 966 -15.35 -32.19 2.26
CA CYS A 966 -16.34 -31.97 3.31
C CYS A 966 -17.49 -31.05 2.86
N THR A 967 -17.33 -30.30 1.77
CA THR A 967 -18.36 -29.37 1.27
C THR A 967 -19.31 -30.01 0.26
N ILE A 968 -19.01 -31.23 -0.20
CA ILE A 968 -19.89 -32.02 -1.09
C ILE A 968 -21.26 -32.26 -0.43
N ILE A 969 -21.27 -32.52 0.88
CA ILE A 969 -22.50 -32.76 1.65
C ILE A 969 -23.36 -31.50 1.78
N MET A 970 -22.75 -30.31 1.78
CA MET A 970 -23.50 -29.05 1.76
C MET A 970 -24.28 -28.91 0.46
N THR A 971 -23.63 -29.14 -0.68
CA THR A 971 -24.31 -29.07 -1.99
C THR A 971 -25.37 -30.16 -2.14
N LEU A 972 -25.14 -31.35 -1.59
CA LEU A 972 -26.15 -32.39 -1.51
C LEU A 972 -27.43 -31.91 -0.82
N CYS A 973 -27.30 -31.13 0.27
CA CYS A 973 -28.44 -30.55 0.98
C CYS A 973 -29.11 -29.45 0.13
N LEU A 974 -28.33 -28.61 -0.56
CA LEU A 974 -28.86 -27.61 -1.51
C LEU A 974 -29.71 -28.28 -2.60
N ALA A 975 -29.23 -29.41 -3.14
CA ALA A 975 -29.93 -30.16 -4.17
C ALA A 975 -31.34 -30.61 -3.72
N GLN A 976 -31.52 -30.95 -2.44
CA GLN A 976 -32.83 -31.33 -1.92
C GLN A 976 -33.79 -30.15 -1.79
N LEU A 977 -33.26 -28.99 -1.43
CA LEU A 977 -34.02 -27.75 -1.37
C LEU A 977 -34.48 -27.29 -2.76
N GLN A 978 -33.75 -27.64 -3.81
CA GLN A 978 -34.13 -27.37 -5.21
C GLN A 978 -35.07 -28.43 -5.81
N THR A 979 -35.19 -29.61 -5.20
CA THR A 979 -35.97 -30.75 -5.73
C THR A 979 -37.14 -31.11 -4.82
N PHE A 980 -36.91 -31.98 -3.83
CA PHE A 980 -37.98 -32.52 -2.98
C PHE A 980 -38.68 -31.45 -2.16
N SER A 981 -38.00 -30.39 -1.72
CA SER A 981 -38.66 -29.29 -0.98
C SER A 981 -39.62 -28.49 -1.86
N ILE A 982 -39.32 -28.35 -3.16
CA ILE A 982 -40.24 -27.73 -4.12
C ILE A 982 -41.46 -28.64 -4.33
N GLN A 983 -41.21 -29.94 -4.55
CA GLN A 983 -42.28 -30.95 -4.69
C GLN A 983 -43.16 -31.06 -3.42
N GLN A 984 -42.56 -30.92 -2.23
CA GLN A 984 -43.25 -30.84 -0.95
C GLN A 984 -44.16 -29.61 -0.91
N GLY A 985 -43.65 -28.44 -1.31
CA GLY A 985 -44.42 -27.20 -1.34
C GLY A 985 -45.61 -27.23 -2.31
N LEU A 986 -45.57 -28.05 -3.37
CA LEU A 986 -46.71 -28.24 -4.30
C LEU A 986 -47.93 -28.90 -3.65
N THR A 987 -47.76 -29.55 -2.49
CA THR A 987 -48.86 -30.20 -1.75
C THR A 987 -49.49 -29.32 -0.68
N MET A 988 -48.89 -28.15 -0.44
CA MET A 988 -49.27 -27.21 0.61
C MET A 988 -50.12 -26.08 0.03
N ASP A 989 -50.77 -25.31 0.90
CA ASP A 989 -51.53 -24.13 0.48
C ASP A 989 -50.58 -23.00 0.06
N THR A 990 -50.66 -22.66 -1.23
CA THR A 990 -49.84 -21.65 -1.90
C THR A 990 -50.50 -20.27 -1.92
N SER A 991 -51.66 -20.10 -1.29
CA SER A 991 -52.35 -18.81 -1.23
C SER A 991 -51.62 -17.80 -0.33
N ILE A 992 -51.32 -16.61 -0.86
CA ILE A 992 -50.86 -15.45 -0.07
C ILE A 992 -52.07 -14.57 0.26
N THR A 993 -52.88 -14.32 -0.76
CA THR A 993 -54.15 -13.61 -0.67
C THR A 993 -55.22 -14.45 -1.37
N LYS A 994 -56.50 -14.11 -1.21
CA LYS A 994 -57.61 -14.83 -1.87
C LYS A 994 -57.47 -14.90 -3.40
N HIS A 995 -56.69 -13.99 -4.02
CA HIS A 995 -56.54 -13.90 -5.48
C HIS A 995 -55.12 -14.23 -5.98
N PHE A 996 -54.13 -14.37 -5.10
CA PHE A 996 -52.73 -14.57 -5.51
C PHE A 996 -52.15 -15.85 -4.89
N LYS A 997 -51.77 -16.79 -5.76
CA LYS A 997 -51.10 -18.04 -5.42
C LYS A 997 -49.64 -17.97 -5.85
N ILE A 998 -48.73 -18.19 -4.91
CA ILE A 998 -47.29 -18.16 -5.18
C ILE A 998 -46.79 -19.57 -5.56
N PRO A 999 -46.05 -19.74 -6.67
CA PRO A 999 -45.39 -20.98 -6.97
C PRO A 999 -44.40 -21.38 -5.86
N PRO A 1000 -44.40 -22.63 -5.38
CA PRO A 1000 -43.39 -23.12 -4.44
C PRO A 1000 -41.96 -22.98 -4.98
N ALA A 1001 -41.79 -23.06 -6.31
CA ALA A 1001 -40.51 -22.83 -6.98
C ALA A 1001 -39.96 -21.40 -6.81
N SER A 1002 -40.79 -20.44 -6.37
CA SER A 1002 -40.37 -19.08 -6.05
C SER A 1002 -39.85 -18.92 -4.61
N LEU A 1003 -40.09 -19.88 -3.69
CA LEU A 1003 -39.63 -19.79 -2.30
C LEU A 1003 -38.11 -19.59 -2.13
N PRO A 1004 -37.23 -20.13 -2.99
CA PRO A 1004 -35.80 -19.85 -2.93
C PRO A 1004 -35.41 -18.37 -3.09
N ILE A 1005 -36.34 -17.47 -3.43
CA ILE A 1005 -36.09 -16.02 -3.35
C ILE A 1005 -35.90 -15.53 -1.92
N ILE A 1006 -36.53 -16.19 -0.95
CA ILE A 1006 -36.49 -15.81 0.46
C ILE A 1006 -35.04 -15.81 0.98
N PRO A 1007 -34.25 -16.89 0.82
CA PRO A 1007 -32.82 -16.89 1.06
C PRO A 1007 -32.08 -15.72 0.42
N ILE A 1008 -32.34 -15.42 -0.85
CA ILE A 1008 -31.63 -14.37 -1.60
C ILE A 1008 -31.91 -12.98 -1.01
N VAL A 1009 -33.16 -12.69 -0.67
CA VAL A 1009 -33.54 -11.41 -0.03
C VAL A 1009 -32.90 -11.29 1.35
N PHE A 1010 -32.94 -12.35 2.15
CA PHE A 1010 -32.28 -12.32 3.46
C PHE A 1010 -30.77 -12.24 3.36
N LEU A 1011 -30.14 -12.89 2.38
CA LEU A 1011 -28.71 -12.76 2.08
C LEU A 1011 -28.33 -11.32 1.76
N ALA A 1012 -29.12 -10.63 0.93
CA ALA A 1012 -28.91 -9.23 0.58
C ALA A 1012 -28.95 -8.30 1.81
N ILE A 1013 -29.68 -8.68 2.86
CA ILE A 1013 -29.75 -7.94 4.14
C ILE A 1013 -28.62 -8.38 5.09
N ILE A 1014 -28.36 -9.68 5.19
CA ILE A 1014 -27.41 -10.26 6.15
C ILE A 1014 -25.96 -9.92 5.77
N ILE A 1015 -25.62 -9.83 4.49
CA ILE A 1015 -24.25 -9.48 4.06
C ILE A 1015 -23.82 -8.09 4.60
N PRO A 1016 -24.57 -6.99 4.35
CA PRO A 1016 -24.26 -5.69 4.96
C PRO A 1016 -24.21 -5.71 6.49
N VAL A 1017 -25.11 -6.48 7.14
CA VAL A 1017 -25.14 -6.62 8.61
C VAL A 1017 -23.91 -7.37 9.11
N TYR A 1018 -23.48 -8.42 8.42
CA TYR A 1018 -22.28 -9.19 8.74
C TYR A 1018 -21.05 -8.28 8.69
N ASP A 1019 -20.87 -7.54 7.60
CA ASP A 1019 -19.71 -6.67 7.44
C ASP A 1019 -19.73 -5.43 8.35
N SER A 1020 -20.91 -4.83 8.58
CA SER A 1020 -21.02 -3.58 9.36
C SER A 1020 -21.13 -3.81 10.87
N VAL A 1021 -21.67 -4.95 11.30
CA VAL A 1021 -21.95 -5.24 12.71
C VAL A 1021 -21.12 -6.41 13.22
N PHE A 1022 -21.16 -7.57 12.56
CA PHE A 1022 -20.47 -8.76 13.05
C PHE A 1022 -18.94 -8.62 12.96
N VAL A 1023 -18.39 -8.21 11.82
CA VAL A 1023 -16.92 -8.12 11.62
C VAL A 1023 -16.25 -7.14 12.60
N PRO A 1024 -16.76 -5.91 12.84
CA PRO A 1024 -16.16 -5.00 13.83
C PRO A 1024 -16.24 -5.52 15.27
N ILE A 1025 -17.32 -6.22 15.63
CA ILE A 1025 -17.48 -6.82 16.95
C ILE A 1025 -16.52 -8.00 17.11
N ALA A 1026 -16.54 -8.93 16.15
CA ALA A 1026 -15.71 -10.12 16.17
C ALA A 1026 -14.22 -9.78 16.14
N SER A 1027 -13.80 -8.85 15.27
CA SER A 1027 -12.38 -8.42 15.18
C SER A 1027 -11.87 -7.78 16.47
N LYS A 1028 -12.75 -7.10 17.22
CA LYS A 1028 -12.41 -6.57 18.56
C LYS A 1028 -12.14 -7.66 19.58
N PHE A 1029 -12.81 -8.81 19.49
CA PHE A 1029 -12.62 -9.95 20.40
C PHE A 1029 -11.52 -10.90 19.95
N THR A 1030 -11.42 -11.21 18.66
CA THR A 1030 -10.47 -12.19 18.10
C THR A 1030 -9.14 -11.58 17.73
N GLY A 1031 -9.07 -10.26 17.52
CA GLY A 1031 -7.89 -9.57 17.01
C GLY A 1031 -7.59 -9.82 15.53
N ILE A 1032 -8.48 -10.54 14.81
CA ILE A 1032 -8.33 -10.87 13.39
C ILE A 1032 -9.11 -9.83 12.56
N PRO A 1033 -8.52 -9.22 11.52
CA PRO A 1033 -9.17 -8.17 10.73
C PRO A 1033 -10.47 -8.61 10.03
N SER A 1034 -10.58 -9.89 9.64
CA SER A 1034 -11.81 -10.49 9.08
C SER A 1034 -12.85 -10.91 10.13
N GLY A 1035 -12.57 -10.70 11.42
CA GLY A 1035 -13.42 -11.17 12.53
C GLY A 1035 -13.22 -12.66 12.87
N ILE A 1036 -13.47 -13.56 11.91
CA ILE A 1036 -13.25 -15.01 12.06
C ILE A 1036 -12.39 -15.56 10.92
N THR A 1037 -11.76 -16.72 11.13
CA THR A 1037 -10.95 -17.39 10.08
C THR A 1037 -11.84 -18.00 8.99
N HIS A 1038 -11.32 -18.15 7.76
CA HIS A 1038 -12.08 -18.74 6.65
C HIS A 1038 -12.56 -20.18 6.98
N LEU A 1039 -11.72 -21.00 7.62
CA LEU A 1039 -12.12 -22.35 8.06
C LEU A 1039 -13.21 -22.33 9.13
N GLN A 1040 -13.22 -21.35 10.03
CA GLN A 1040 -14.32 -21.20 10.99
C GLN A 1040 -15.62 -20.82 10.27
N ARG A 1041 -15.55 -19.93 9.28
CA ARG A 1041 -16.67 -19.51 8.44
C ARG A 1041 -17.33 -20.71 7.75
N ILE A 1042 -16.53 -21.55 7.09
CA ILE A 1042 -16.98 -22.81 6.45
C ILE A 1042 -17.62 -23.75 7.50
N GLY A 1043 -17.00 -23.89 8.68
CA GLY A 1043 -17.52 -24.73 9.76
C GLY A 1043 -18.90 -24.31 10.25
N VAL A 1044 -19.14 -23.00 10.44
CA VAL A 1044 -20.47 -22.47 10.82
C VAL A 1044 -21.52 -22.85 9.79
N GLY A 1045 -21.20 -22.71 8.50
CA GLY A 1045 -22.11 -23.06 7.43
C GLY A 1045 -22.46 -24.56 7.41
N LEU A 1046 -21.48 -25.46 7.60
CA LEU A 1046 -21.74 -26.90 7.68
C LEU A 1046 -22.67 -27.29 8.85
N VAL A 1047 -22.53 -26.65 10.01
CA VAL A 1047 -23.44 -26.85 11.16
C VAL A 1047 -24.84 -26.35 10.83
N LEU A 1048 -24.96 -25.16 10.25
CA LEU A 1048 -26.27 -24.60 9.88
C LEU A 1048 -26.97 -25.44 8.79
N SER A 1049 -26.22 -26.09 7.89
CA SER A 1049 -26.77 -27.07 6.95
C SER A 1049 -27.40 -28.27 7.65
N CYS A 1050 -26.72 -28.82 8.67
CA CYS A 1050 -27.25 -29.91 9.50
C CYS A 1050 -28.56 -29.49 10.20
N VAL A 1051 -28.58 -28.29 10.78
CA VAL A 1051 -29.78 -27.73 11.43
C VAL A 1051 -30.89 -27.51 10.41
N SER A 1052 -30.59 -27.01 9.22
CA SER A 1052 -31.56 -26.81 8.14
C SER A 1052 -32.24 -28.12 7.73
N MET A 1053 -31.49 -29.20 7.52
CA MET A 1053 -32.06 -30.50 7.16
C MET A 1053 -32.87 -31.10 8.32
N GLY A 1054 -32.45 -30.88 9.57
CA GLY A 1054 -33.24 -31.25 10.74
C GLY A 1054 -34.58 -30.51 10.79
N VAL A 1055 -34.57 -29.19 10.55
CA VAL A 1055 -35.80 -28.38 10.45
C VAL A 1055 -36.67 -28.85 9.29
N ALA A 1056 -36.10 -29.19 8.13
CA ALA A 1056 -36.85 -29.76 7.02
C ALA A 1056 -37.52 -31.08 7.39
N GLY A 1057 -36.83 -31.94 8.14
CA GLY A 1057 -37.40 -33.16 8.72
C GLY A 1057 -38.59 -32.89 9.65
N ILE A 1058 -38.48 -31.89 10.53
CA ILE A 1058 -39.56 -31.47 11.44
C ILE A 1058 -40.75 -30.90 10.65
N MET A 1059 -40.49 -30.04 9.65
CA MET A 1059 -41.55 -29.46 8.81
C MET A 1059 -42.28 -30.54 8.02
N GLU A 1060 -41.59 -31.56 7.53
CA GLU A 1060 -42.21 -32.68 6.83
C GLU A 1060 -43.04 -33.56 7.75
N VAL A 1061 -42.60 -33.80 9.00
CA VAL A 1061 -43.43 -34.49 10.01
C VAL A 1061 -44.72 -33.70 10.25
N LYS A 1062 -44.61 -32.38 10.49
CA LYS A 1062 -45.76 -31.50 10.70
C LYS A 1062 -46.73 -31.52 9.51
N ARG A 1063 -46.21 -31.43 8.28
CA ARG A 1063 -47.03 -31.48 7.05
C ARG A 1063 -47.77 -32.81 6.93
N LYS A 1064 -47.10 -33.93 7.21
CA LYS A 1064 -47.71 -35.28 7.15
C LYS A 1064 -48.74 -35.50 8.25
N ASP A 1065 -48.54 -34.96 9.44
CA ASP A 1065 -49.53 -35.05 10.52
C ASP A 1065 -50.82 -34.32 10.17
N VAL A 1066 -50.73 -33.11 9.58
CA VAL A 1066 -51.89 -32.39 9.04
C VAL A 1066 -52.62 -33.22 7.98
N ALA A 1067 -51.89 -33.91 7.10
CA ALA A 1067 -52.48 -34.80 6.10
C ALA A 1067 -53.19 -36.01 6.74
N ARG A 1068 -52.68 -36.53 7.87
CA ARG A 1068 -53.31 -37.64 8.60
C ARG A 1068 -54.56 -37.18 9.34
N GLU A 1069 -54.50 -36.05 10.04
CA GLU A 1069 -55.61 -35.47 10.82
C GLU A 1069 -56.82 -35.13 9.95
N HIS A 1070 -56.59 -34.61 8.74
CA HIS A 1070 -57.65 -34.24 7.80
C HIS A 1070 -58.05 -35.39 6.84
N ASN A 1071 -57.54 -36.61 7.05
CA ASN A 1071 -57.77 -37.77 6.17
C ASN A 1071 -57.39 -37.53 4.69
N MET A 1072 -56.36 -36.71 4.45
CA MET A 1072 -55.88 -36.27 3.13
C MET A 1072 -54.63 -37.02 2.64
N LEU A 1073 -54.34 -38.24 3.14
CA LEU A 1073 -53.17 -39.02 2.72
C LEU A 1073 -53.20 -39.43 1.23
N LEU A 1074 -54.40 -39.58 0.66
CA LEU A 1074 -54.60 -39.84 -0.76
C LEU A 1074 -54.95 -38.55 -1.55
N ALA A 1075 -54.88 -37.38 -0.90
CA ALA A 1075 -55.16 -36.11 -1.56
C ALA A 1075 -54.20 -35.90 -2.72
N ARG A 1076 -54.75 -35.40 -3.83
CA ARG A 1076 -54.00 -35.12 -5.05
C ARG A 1076 -53.29 -33.77 -4.90
N PRO A 1077 -51.95 -33.72 -5.00
CA PRO A 1077 -51.20 -32.46 -5.09
C PRO A 1077 -51.84 -31.48 -6.08
N VAL A 1078 -51.74 -30.17 -5.78
CA VAL A 1078 -52.29 -29.06 -6.59
C VAL A 1078 -53.82 -28.93 -6.60
N VAL A 1079 -54.56 -30.04 -6.71
CA VAL A 1079 -56.03 -30.04 -6.75
C VAL A 1079 -56.64 -29.94 -5.35
N GLN A 1080 -56.05 -30.66 -4.39
CA GLN A 1080 -56.46 -30.67 -2.99
C GLN A 1080 -55.24 -30.28 -2.13
N PRO A 1081 -54.94 -28.97 -2.00
CA PRO A 1081 -53.84 -28.52 -1.15
C PRO A 1081 -54.15 -28.83 0.32
N LEU A 1082 -53.15 -29.28 1.05
CA LEU A 1082 -53.26 -29.47 2.50
C LEU A 1082 -53.47 -28.11 3.18
N PRO A 1083 -54.25 -28.03 4.28
CA PRO A 1083 -54.50 -26.81 5.03
C PRO A 1083 -53.29 -26.38 5.88
N ILE A 1084 -52.13 -26.28 5.26
CA ILE A 1084 -50.87 -25.81 5.82
C ILE A 1084 -50.20 -24.92 4.80
N SER A 1085 -49.83 -23.71 5.21
CA SER A 1085 -49.24 -22.73 4.30
C SER A 1085 -47.84 -23.15 3.84
N THR A 1086 -47.55 -23.01 2.55
CA THR A 1086 -46.24 -23.27 1.96
C THR A 1086 -45.11 -22.44 2.59
N PHE A 1087 -45.43 -21.28 3.20
CA PHE A 1087 -44.44 -20.43 3.89
C PHE A 1087 -43.76 -21.10 5.10
N TRP A 1088 -44.31 -22.19 5.65
CA TRP A 1088 -43.59 -22.96 6.68
C TRP A 1088 -42.26 -23.53 6.17
N LEU A 1089 -42.12 -23.78 4.87
CA LEU A 1089 -40.85 -24.19 4.28
C LEU A 1089 -39.81 -23.06 4.31
N SER A 1090 -40.21 -21.79 4.49
CA SER A 1090 -39.27 -20.67 4.54
C SER A 1090 -38.21 -20.81 5.64
N PHE A 1091 -38.52 -21.49 6.75
CA PHE A 1091 -37.55 -21.70 7.84
C PHE A 1091 -36.34 -22.53 7.40
N GLN A 1092 -36.55 -23.64 6.67
CA GLN A 1092 -35.43 -24.46 6.20
C GLN A 1092 -34.63 -23.72 5.13
N TYR A 1093 -35.29 -22.99 4.22
CA TYR A 1093 -34.62 -22.15 3.23
C TYR A 1093 -33.81 -21.02 3.87
N PHE A 1094 -34.37 -20.32 4.87
CA PHE A 1094 -33.69 -19.23 5.57
C PHE A 1094 -32.41 -19.69 6.26
N ILE A 1095 -32.50 -20.77 7.05
CA ILE A 1095 -31.33 -21.33 7.76
C ILE A 1095 -30.29 -21.79 6.75
N PHE A 1096 -30.71 -22.46 5.67
CA PHE A 1096 -29.80 -22.88 4.62
C PHE A 1096 -29.18 -21.70 3.87
N GLY A 1097 -29.92 -20.63 3.62
CA GLY A 1097 -29.41 -19.42 2.99
C GLY A 1097 -28.27 -18.80 3.79
N ILE A 1098 -28.40 -18.75 5.12
CA ILE A 1098 -27.32 -18.32 6.01
C ILE A 1098 -26.14 -19.32 5.93
N ALA A 1099 -26.43 -20.62 5.99
CA ALA A 1099 -25.41 -21.67 5.87
C ALA A 1099 -24.59 -21.53 4.58
N ASP A 1100 -25.27 -21.28 3.46
CA ASP A 1100 -24.68 -21.11 2.14
C ASP A 1100 -23.85 -19.83 2.07
N MET A 1101 -24.31 -18.72 2.64
CA MET A 1101 -23.52 -17.49 2.76
C MET A 1101 -22.15 -17.74 3.40
N PHE A 1102 -22.15 -18.40 4.55
CA PHE A 1102 -20.95 -18.65 5.34
C PHE A 1102 -20.01 -19.64 4.62
N THR A 1103 -20.58 -20.71 4.05
CA THR A 1103 -19.81 -21.76 3.37
C THR A 1103 -19.27 -21.28 2.04
N TYR A 1104 -20.11 -20.70 1.18
CA TYR A 1104 -19.74 -20.26 -0.17
C TYR A 1104 -18.66 -19.17 -0.11
N VAL A 1105 -18.90 -18.10 0.65
CA VAL A 1105 -17.92 -17.01 0.76
C VAL A 1105 -16.65 -17.49 1.48
N GLY A 1106 -16.79 -18.32 2.52
CA GLY A 1106 -15.65 -18.90 3.22
C GLY A 1106 -14.78 -19.80 2.33
N LEU A 1107 -15.38 -20.63 1.48
CA LEU A 1107 -14.66 -21.46 0.51
C LEU A 1107 -13.98 -20.62 -0.56
N LEU A 1108 -14.68 -19.62 -1.11
CA LEU A 1108 -14.13 -18.76 -2.15
C LEU A 1108 -12.91 -18.00 -1.64
N GLU A 1109 -13.02 -17.38 -0.47
CA GLU A 1109 -11.90 -16.68 0.17
C GLU A 1109 -10.76 -17.63 0.54
N PHE A 1110 -11.05 -18.80 1.10
CA PHE A 1110 -10.05 -19.81 1.47
C PHE A 1110 -9.26 -20.32 0.26
N PHE A 1111 -9.96 -20.75 -0.81
CA PHE A 1111 -9.29 -21.24 -2.01
C PHE A 1111 -8.51 -20.12 -2.68
N TYR A 1112 -9.02 -18.88 -2.69
CA TYR A 1112 -8.31 -17.75 -3.27
C TYR A 1112 -7.07 -17.35 -2.47
N SER A 1113 -7.15 -17.34 -1.13
CA SER A 1113 -6.04 -16.96 -0.24
C SER A 1113 -4.92 -17.99 -0.27
N GLU A 1114 -5.26 -19.28 -0.28
CA GLU A 1114 -4.28 -20.35 -0.23
C GLU A 1114 -3.75 -20.72 -1.63
N SER A 1115 -4.44 -20.35 -2.72
CA SER A 1115 -3.98 -20.64 -4.08
C SER A 1115 -2.67 -19.89 -4.44
N PRO A 1116 -1.71 -20.56 -5.10
CA PRO A 1116 -0.52 -19.91 -5.68
C PRO A 1116 -0.88 -18.77 -6.64
N LYS A 1117 -0.04 -17.74 -6.78
CA LYS A 1117 -0.35 -16.55 -7.61
C LYS A 1117 -0.78 -16.90 -9.05
N GLY A 1118 -0.09 -17.83 -9.71
CA GLY A 1118 -0.44 -18.30 -11.05
C GLY A 1118 -1.68 -19.21 -11.14
N LEU A 1119 -2.22 -19.66 -10.00
CA LEU A 1119 -3.39 -20.55 -9.89
C LEU A 1119 -4.62 -19.86 -9.29
N LYS A 1120 -4.53 -18.58 -8.90
CA LYS A 1120 -5.63 -17.85 -8.27
C LYS A 1120 -6.86 -17.74 -9.17
N SER A 1121 -6.67 -17.61 -10.48
CA SER A 1121 -7.76 -17.60 -11.48
C SER A 1121 -8.54 -18.91 -11.55
N ILE A 1122 -7.93 -20.02 -11.12
CA ILE A 1122 -8.50 -21.38 -11.15
C ILE A 1122 -9.13 -21.73 -9.80
N SER A 1123 -9.02 -20.87 -8.78
CA SER A 1123 -9.55 -21.13 -7.45
C SER A 1123 -11.08 -21.38 -7.45
N THR A 1124 -11.81 -20.73 -8.36
CA THR A 1124 -13.26 -20.93 -8.59
C THR A 1124 -13.61 -22.30 -9.17
N CYS A 1125 -12.71 -22.93 -9.94
CA CYS A 1125 -12.93 -24.28 -10.48
C CYS A 1125 -12.99 -25.34 -9.37
N PHE A 1126 -12.26 -25.15 -8.27
CA PHE A 1126 -12.37 -26.04 -7.10
C PHE A 1126 -13.75 -25.93 -6.45
N LEU A 1127 -14.34 -24.73 -6.37
CA LEU A 1127 -15.69 -24.55 -5.86
C LEU A 1127 -16.73 -25.27 -6.73
N TRP A 1128 -16.66 -25.11 -8.05
CA TRP A 1128 -17.58 -25.78 -8.99
C TRP A 1128 -17.42 -27.30 -9.00
N SER A 1129 -16.20 -27.81 -8.80
CA SER A 1129 -15.94 -29.25 -8.68
C SER A 1129 -16.68 -29.84 -7.47
N SER A 1130 -16.70 -29.13 -6.34
CA SER A 1130 -17.39 -29.59 -5.12
C SER A 1130 -18.89 -29.59 -5.34
N MET A 1131 -19.41 -28.53 -5.96
CA MET A 1131 -20.82 -28.42 -6.31
C MET A 1131 -21.26 -29.58 -7.22
N ALA A 1132 -20.53 -29.84 -8.30
CA ALA A 1132 -20.78 -30.94 -9.22
C ALA A 1132 -20.89 -32.30 -8.50
N LEU A 1133 -19.87 -32.63 -7.70
CA LEU A 1133 -19.84 -33.88 -6.96
C LEU A 1133 -21.01 -34.01 -5.98
N GLY A 1134 -21.43 -32.92 -5.34
CA GLY A 1134 -22.58 -32.94 -4.42
C GLY A 1134 -23.90 -33.20 -5.13
N TYR A 1135 -24.11 -32.62 -6.31
CA TYR A 1135 -25.29 -32.92 -7.14
C TYR A 1135 -25.32 -34.37 -7.64
N PHE A 1136 -24.19 -34.91 -8.11
CA PHE A 1136 -24.12 -36.33 -8.48
C PHE A 1136 -24.29 -37.25 -7.27
N PHE A 1137 -23.74 -36.86 -6.12
CA PHE A 1137 -23.92 -37.60 -4.88
C PHE A 1137 -25.39 -37.62 -4.43
N SER A 1138 -26.16 -36.57 -4.71
CA SER A 1138 -27.63 -36.55 -4.52
C SER A 1138 -28.29 -37.66 -5.31
N THR A 1139 -28.00 -37.76 -6.61
CA THR A 1139 -28.57 -38.81 -7.46
C THR A 1139 -28.23 -40.20 -6.95
N ILE A 1140 -26.96 -40.41 -6.56
CA ILE A 1140 -26.49 -41.69 -6.02
C ILE A 1140 -27.21 -42.02 -4.72
N LEU A 1141 -27.33 -41.06 -3.81
CA LEU A 1141 -27.94 -41.26 -2.50
C LEU A 1141 -29.44 -41.58 -2.61
N VAL A 1142 -30.18 -40.86 -3.46
CA VAL A 1142 -31.61 -41.13 -3.71
C VAL A 1142 -31.80 -42.56 -4.24
N LYS A 1143 -30.95 -43.00 -5.18
CA LYS A 1143 -30.97 -44.39 -5.70
C LYS A 1143 -30.66 -45.42 -4.61
N ILE A 1144 -29.63 -45.19 -3.79
CA ILE A 1144 -29.26 -46.07 -2.67
C ILE A 1144 -30.42 -46.21 -1.69
N VAL A 1145 -31.01 -45.09 -1.28
CA VAL A 1145 -32.11 -45.07 -0.31
C VAL A 1145 -33.32 -45.82 -0.85
N ASN A 1146 -33.75 -45.55 -2.10
CA ASN A 1146 -34.88 -46.26 -2.69
C ASN A 1146 -34.61 -47.76 -2.83
N ASN A 1147 -33.39 -48.16 -3.23
CA ASN A 1147 -33.05 -49.58 -3.34
C ASN A 1147 -33.01 -50.27 -1.95
N ALA A 1148 -32.41 -49.64 -0.95
CA ALA A 1148 -32.31 -50.17 0.40
C ALA A 1148 -33.68 -50.28 1.10
N THR A 1149 -34.65 -49.46 0.70
CA THR A 1149 -35.97 -49.35 1.35
C THR A 1149 -37.11 -49.92 0.51
N LYS A 1150 -36.78 -50.64 -0.57
CA LYS A 1150 -37.73 -51.18 -1.55
C LYS A 1150 -38.80 -52.07 -0.93
N GLY A 1151 -38.48 -52.80 0.14
CA GLY A 1151 -39.40 -53.69 0.86
C GLY A 1151 -40.25 -53.00 1.95
N VAL A 1152 -39.98 -51.74 2.28
CA VAL A 1152 -40.64 -51.03 3.41
C VAL A 1152 -41.93 -50.34 2.98
N THR A 1153 -42.05 -49.98 1.70
CA THR A 1153 -43.17 -49.18 1.18
C THR A 1153 -43.82 -49.87 -0.01
N LYS A 1154 -45.14 -49.69 -0.17
CA LYS A 1154 -45.89 -50.24 -1.31
C LYS A 1154 -45.47 -49.63 -2.66
N SER A 1155 -44.86 -48.46 -2.65
CA SER A 1155 -44.36 -47.74 -3.84
C SER A 1155 -42.93 -48.12 -4.25
N GLY A 1156 -42.24 -48.96 -3.50
CA GLY A 1156 -40.91 -49.48 -3.87
C GLY A 1156 -39.71 -48.67 -3.39
N GLY A 1157 -39.87 -47.83 -2.36
CA GLY A 1157 -38.79 -47.09 -1.68
C GLY A 1157 -39.30 -45.86 -0.91
N TRP A 1158 -38.51 -45.31 0.02
CA TRP A 1158 -38.89 -44.12 0.80
C TRP A 1158 -39.29 -42.92 -0.05
N LEU A 1159 -38.66 -42.74 -1.21
CA LEU A 1159 -38.90 -41.62 -2.13
C LEU A 1159 -39.55 -42.07 -3.44
N ALA A 1160 -39.92 -43.35 -3.56
CA ALA A 1160 -40.48 -43.93 -4.78
C ALA A 1160 -41.98 -43.64 -4.89
N GLY A 1161 -42.45 -43.42 -6.12
CA GLY A 1161 -43.85 -43.08 -6.41
C GLY A 1161 -44.20 -41.60 -6.30
N ASN A 1162 -45.35 -41.24 -6.87
CA ASN A 1162 -45.75 -39.83 -7.06
C ASN A 1162 -46.54 -39.21 -5.91
N ASN A 1163 -46.96 -40.00 -4.92
CA ASN A 1163 -47.71 -39.48 -3.77
C ASN A 1163 -46.77 -39.23 -2.59
N ILE A 1164 -46.33 -37.98 -2.44
CA ILE A 1164 -45.43 -37.57 -1.36
C ILE A 1164 -46.02 -37.77 0.05
N ASN A 1165 -47.34 -37.82 0.20
CA ASN A 1165 -48.01 -38.06 1.49
C ASN A 1165 -47.78 -39.49 2.01
N LEU A 1166 -47.61 -40.45 1.08
CA LEU A 1166 -47.31 -41.85 1.38
C LEU A 1166 -45.81 -42.12 1.47
N ASN A 1167 -45.00 -41.26 0.87
CA ASN A 1167 -43.54 -41.36 0.88
C ASN A 1167 -42.96 -40.95 2.25
N HIS A 1168 -41.75 -41.42 2.56
CA HIS A 1168 -41.04 -41.16 3.81
C HIS A 1168 -39.94 -40.10 3.66
N LEU A 1169 -40.29 -38.94 3.09
CA LEU A 1169 -39.36 -37.82 2.89
C LEU A 1169 -38.77 -37.31 4.23
N ASN A 1170 -39.54 -37.37 5.32
CA ASN A 1170 -39.05 -36.99 6.65
C ASN A 1170 -37.83 -37.81 7.08
N LEU A 1171 -37.82 -39.13 6.84
CA LEU A 1171 -36.69 -40.01 7.18
C LEU A 1171 -35.46 -39.70 6.32
N PHE A 1172 -35.67 -39.31 5.07
CA PHE A 1172 -34.59 -38.88 4.19
C PHE A 1172 -33.96 -37.56 4.65
N TYR A 1173 -34.74 -36.58 5.10
CA TYR A 1173 -34.19 -35.35 5.70
C TYR A 1173 -33.44 -35.60 7.01
N TRP A 1174 -33.93 -36.50 7.87
CA TRP A 1174 -33.18 -36.92 9.06
C TRP A 1174 -31.86 -37.62 8.73
N LEU A 1175 -31.84 -38.48 7.70
CA LEU A 1175 -30.61 -39.12 7.20
C LEU A 1175 -29.59 -38.06 6.75
N LEU A 1176 -30.03 -37.04 5.99
CA LEU A 1176 -29.18 -35.96 5.53
C LEU A 1176 -28.66 -35.08 6.66
N SER A 1177 -29.49 -34.84 7.69
CA SER A 1177 -29.08 -34.12 8.89
C SER A 1177 -27.98 -34.90 9.64
N LEU A 1178 -28.17 -36.20 9.87
CA LEU A 1178 -27.18 -37.05 10.52
C LEU A 1178 -25.87 -37.15 9.71
N MET A 1179 -25.97 -37.30 8.39
CA MET A 1179 -24.80 -37.34 7.52
C MET A 1179 -24.05 -35.99 7.51
N SER A 1180 -24.76 -34.87 7.54
CA SER A 1180 -24.17 -33.53 7.68
C SER A 1180 -23.47 -33.36 9.02
N LEU A 1181 -24.03 -33.90 10.10
CA LEU A 1181 -23.42 -33.89 11.44
C LEU A 1181 -22.11 -34.69 11.48
N ILE A 1182 -22.11 -35.91 10.93
CA ILE A 1182 -20.90 -36.74 10.83
C ILE A 1182 -19.84 -36.02 9.99
N ASN A 1183 -20.25 -35.46 8.85
CA ASN A 1183 -19.37 -34.68 7.98
C ASN A 1183 -18.78 -33.45 8.68
N PHE A 1184 -19.54 -32.77 9.55
CA PHE A 1184 -19.01 -31.66 10.34
C PHE A 1184 -17.89 -32.10 11.31
N PHE A 1185 -18.02 -33.26 11.96
CA PHE A 1185 -16.94 -33.78 12.82
C PHE A 1185 -15.68 -34.15 12.02
N ILE A 1186 -15.86 -34.75 10.83
CA ILE A 1186 -14.76 -35.03 9.90
C ILE A 1186 -14.09 -33.72 9.47
N TYR A 1187 -14.90 -32.71 9.13
CA TYR A 1187 -14.41 -31.37 8.78
C TYR A 1187 -13.57 -30.75 9.90
N VAL A 1188 -14.04 -30.80 11.15
CA VAL A 1188 -13.29 -30.28 12.31
C VAL A 1188 -11.96 -31.00 12.47
N PHE A 1189 -11.91 -32.32 12.28
CA PHE A 1189 -10.67 -33.10 12.32
C PHE A 1189 -9.69 -32.66 11.24
N VAL A 1190 -10.16 -32.51 10.00
CA VAL A 1190 -9.36 -32.06 8.86
C VAL A 1190 -8.88 -30.61 9.05
N ALA A 1191 -9.76 -29.70 9.45
CA ALA A 1191 -9.46 -28.28 9.65
C ALA A 1191 -8.41 -28.08 10.75
N LYS A 1192 -8.43 -28.88 11.83
CA LYS A 1192 -7.39 -28.86 12.88
C LYS A 1192 -6.02 -29.31 12.39
N ARG A 1193 -5.96 -30.15 11.35
CA ARG A 1193 -4.71 -30.67 10.76
C ARG A 1193 -4.18 -29.80 9.63
N TYR A 1194 -5.00 -28.92 9.07
CA TYR A 1194 -4.62 -28.03 7.99
C TYR A 1194 -3.70 -26.90 8.50
N LYS A 1195 -2.58 -26.67 7.79
CA LYS A 1195 -1.64 -25.59 8.09
C LYS A 1195 -1.71 -24.54 7.00
N TYR A 1196 -2.04 -23.30 7.38
CA TYR A 1196 -2.07 -22.14 6.48
C TYR A 1196 -0.69 -21.83 5.88
N ARG A 1197 -0.69 -21.24 4.69
CA ARG A 1197 0.51 -20.79 4.00
C ARG A 1197 1.21 -19.61 4.74
N PRO A 1198 2.55 -19.65 4.94
CA PRO A 1198 3.30 -18.52 5.49
C PRO A 1198 3.40 -17.41 4.44
N GLY A 1199 2.61 -16.34 4.62
CA GLY A 1199 2.50 -15.23 3.67
C GLY A 1199 1.06 -14.71 3.50
N SER A 1200 0.06 -15.46 3.96
CA SER A 1200 -1.33 -14.97 4.02
C SER A 1200 -1.43 -13.87 5.10
N PRO A 1201 -1.93 -12.65 4.79
CA PRO A 1201 -1.94 -11.49 5.68
C PRO A 1201 -2.78 -11.64 6.97
N MET A 1202 -3.36 -12.80 7.23
CA MET A 1202 -4.29 -13.04 8.34
C MET A 1202 -3.64 -13.48 9.66
N LEU A 1203 -2.37 -13.87 9.68
CA LEU A 1203 -1.70 -14.40 10.89
C LEU A 1203 -0.35 -13.76 11.21
N VAL A 1204 -0.10 -12.53 10.76
CA VAL A 1204 0.99 -11.72 11.33
C VAL A 1204 0.45 -10.90 12.49
N SER A 1205 -0.06 -11.59 13.51
CA SER A 1205 -0.41 -10.95 14.78
C SER A 1205 -0.04 -11.86 15.96
N LYS A 1206 0.98 -11.40 16.70
CA LYS A 1206 1.34 -11.69 18.09
C LYS A 1206 2.11 -12.96 18.48
N GLU A 1207 2.13 -14.06 17.73
CA GLU A 1207 2.90 -15.23 18.20
C GLU A 1207 4.42 -15.14 17.93
N LYS A 1208 4.85 -14.65 16.76
CA LYS A 1208 6.29 -14.53 16.46
C LYS A 1208 7.04 -13.41 17.17
N LYS A 1209 6.35 -12.46 17.81
CA LYS A 1209 7.02 -11.41 18.59
C LYS A 1209 7.34 -11.83 20.03
N LYS A 1210 6.67 -12.87 20.54
CA LYS A 1210 6.95 -13.42 21.88
C LYS A 1210 8.03 -14.50 21.90
N GLU A 1211 8.22 -15.26 20.81
CA GLU A 1211 9.31 -16.26 20.76
C GLU A 1211 10.69 -15.68 20.42
N ILE A 1212 10.75 -14.46 19.87
CA ILE A 1212 12.04 -13.77 19.63
C ILE A 1212 12.48 -13.00 20.88
N GLU A 1213 11.54 -12.49 21.70
CA GLU A 1213 11.88 -11.81 22.97
C GLU A 1213 12.15 -12.76 24.15
N VAL A 1214 11.94 -14.07 24.01
CA VAL A 1214 12.20 -15.07 25.08
C VAL A 1214 13.45 -15.91 24.82
N ASN A 1215 14.04 -15.85 23.61
CA ASN A 1215 15.32 -16.52 23.28
C ASN A 1215 16.52 -15.57 23.16
N GLU A 1216 16.35 -14.29 23.52
CA GLU A 1216 17.45 -13.38 23.86
C GLU A 1216 17.32 -12.94 25.33
N PHE A 1217 17.37 -13.91 26.24
CA PHE A 1217 17.82 -13.74 27.62
C PHE A 1217 18.48 -15.03 28.13
#